data_AF-A0A8D1LHI7-F1
#
_entry.id   AF-A0A8D1LHI7-F1
#
_cell.length_a   1.000
_cell.length_b   1.000
_cell.length_c   1.000
_cell.angle_alpha   90.00
_cell.angle_beta   90.00
_cell.angle_gamma   90.00
#
_symmetry.space_group_name_H-M   'P 1'
#
loop_
_entity.id
_entity.type
_entity.pdbx_description
1 polymer ?
#
loop_
_entity_poly.entity_id
_entity_poly.type
_entity_poly.pdbx_seq_one_letter_code
_entity_poly.pdbx_strand_id
1 'polypeptide(L)'
;MAAVDSDVEPLPRGGFRCRLCHVVTANRPSLDAHLGGRKHRHLVELRAARKAQGLRSVFVSGFSRDVDSTQLSEYFQAFGPVASVVMDKDKGVFAIVEMGDIDAREAVLSQPQHSLRGQRLRVRPREQKEFQSPASRSPKGAAPDSHQLARALAEAPDVGAQMVKLVGLRELSEAERQLRSLVVALMQEVFTEFFPGCVVHPFGSSVNSFDVHGCDLDLFLDLGDLEEPQPAAKAPESPSLDSALASPVDPQALACTPASPLDSQPPASPQDSEALDFDIPSSSLAPRTPDSALASETLASPQSLPPASPLQEDRGEGDLGKAVELAQALKGEKAEGGAMLELVGSILRGCVPGVYRVQTVPSARRPVVKFCHRPSGLHGDVSLSNRLALHNSRFLSLCSELDGRVRPLVYTVRCWAQGRGLSGSGPLLSNYALTLLVIYFLQTRDPPVLPTVSQLTQKAGEGEQVEVDGWDCSFPRDASRLEPSTNKEPLSSLLAQFFSCVSCWDLRGSLLSLREGQALPVAGGLPSNLWEGLRLGPMNLQDPFDLSHNVAANVTSRVAGRLQNCCRAAANYCRSLQYQRRSSRGRDWGLLPLVQPSSPSSLLSATPIPLPPAPFTQLTAALVQVLREALGCHIEQGTKRLRSEGGETGESPQGGTSKRLKVDGQRKSCAAGQEEQQGCAGDHSEDGVEEMVVEVGESVQDWAMRSPGQPAELPRTTGKHLAPGEEVQTVAPAEQGPKGPEAAGEGSQGEAGKEVAPSSASWRCALWHRVWQGRRRARRRLQQQTKEGGGAGAGTGAEWLATEARVTRELRGPSGTEQRPEAESLLTFVASASEAHQTLTVTPLQDPHGLFPDLHHFLQVFLPQALRHLLK
;
A
#
# COMPACT_ATOMS: atom_id res chain seq x y z
N MET A 1 52.71 12.79 -21.88
CA MET A 1 51.84 11.62 -22.15
C MET A 1 52.13 10.47 -21.17
N ALA A 2 51.97 10.72 -19.86
CA ALA A 2 52.07 9.68 -18.83
C ALA A 2 51.40 10.21 -17.55
N ALA A 3 50.07 10.26 -17.55
CA ALA A 3 49.25 10.23 -16.35
C ALA A 3 48.34 9.02 -16.55
N VAL A 4 48.79 7.88 -16.04
CA VAL A 4 48.12 6.59 -16.20
C VAL A 4 46.75 6.68 -15.51
N ASP A 5 45.69 6.41 -16.27
CA ASP A 5 44.28 6.38 -15.83
C ASP A 5 44.12 5.69 -14.47
N SER A 6 44.01 6.47 -13.39
CA SER A 6 43.71 5.95 -12.04
C SER A 6 42.38 5.19 -11.98
N ASP A 7 41.53 5.41 -12.98
CA ASP A 7 40.21 4.83 -13.16
C ASP A 7 40.21 3.60 -14.09
N VAL A 8 41.35 3.00 -14.47
CA VAL A 8 41.37 1.78 -15.30
C VAL A 8 42.10 0.66 -14.59
N GLU A 9 41.40 -0.47 -14.44
CA GLU A 9 41.91 -1.69 -13.85
C GLU A 9 42.10 -2.77 -14.94
N PRO A 10 43.30 -3.35 -15.10
CA PRO A 10 43.51 -4.47 -16.00
C PRO A 10 42.86 -5.75 -15.43
N LEU A 11 42.24 -6.55 -16.30
CA LEU A 11 41.60 -7.83 -15.96
C LEU A 11 42.36 -9.00 -16.61
N PRO A 12 42.19 -10.23 -16.09
CA PRO A 12 42.75 -11.45 -16.71
C PRO A 12 42.31 -11.60 -18.18
N ARG A 13 43.17 -12.22 -19.01
CA ARG A 13 42.97 -12.44 -20.45
C ARG A 13 42.95 -11.17 -21.32
N GLY A 14 43.59 -10.08 -20.87
CA GLY A 14 43.80 -8.87 -21.67
C GLY A 14 42.64 -7.87 -21.68
N GLY A 15 41.65 -8.07 -20.79
CA GLY A 15 40.54 -7.14 -20.60
C GLY A 15 40.91 -5.94 -19.72
N PHE A 16 40.07 -4.92 -19.73
CA PHE A 16 40.19 -3.74 -18.89
C PHE A 16 38.83 -3.39 -18.27
N ARG A 17 38.84 -2.81 -17.09
CA ARG A 17 37.66 -2.30 -16.38
C ARG A 17 37.87 -0.82 -16.09
N CYS A 18 37.01 0.04 -16.59
CA CYS A 18 36.97 1.42 -16.11
C CYS A 18 36.25 1.47 -14.76
N ARG A 19 36.91 1.95 -13.70
CA ARG A 19 36.36 2.14 -12.35
C ARG A 19 35.35 3.29 -12.27
N LEU A 20 35.50 4.34 -13.10
CA LEU A 20 34.56 5.46 -13.15
C LEU A 20 33.23 5.12 -13.83
N CYS A 21 33.25 4.21 -14.81
CA CYS A 21 32.06 3.83 -15.58
C CYS A 21 31.62 2.37 -15.36
N HIS A 22 32.40 1.58 -14.61
CA HIS A 22 32.27 0.13 -14.44
C HIS A 22 32.12 -0.67 -15.76
N VAL A 23 32.60 -0.13 -16.87
CA VAL A 23 32.58 -0.80 -18.19
C VAL A 23 33.78 -1.73 -18.30
N VAL A 24 33.51 -2.97 -18.68
CA VAL A 24 34.54 -3.96 -19.00
C VAL A 24 34.72 -4.01 -20.51
N THR A 25 35.94 -3.79 -20.98
CA THR A 25 36.33 -3.83 -22.39
C THR A 25 37.30 -4.97 -22.63
N ALA A 26 37.10 -5.73 -23.71
CA ALA A 26 37.86 -6.95 -23.98
C ALA A 26 39.31 -6.70 -24.45
N ASN A 27 39.63 -5.50 -24.94
CA ASN A 27 40.95 -5.14 -25.46
C ASN A 27 41.20 -3.64 -25.37
N ARG A 28 42.46 -3.23 -25.59
CA ARG A 28 42.89 -1.82 -25.45
C ARG A 28 42.19 -0.86 -26.41
N PRO A 29 41.98 -1.18 -27.70
CA PRO A 29 41.23 -0.28 -28.60
C PRO A 29 39.79 -0.03 -28.14
N SER A 30 39.13 -1.04 -27.56
CA SER A 30 37.78 -0.90 -27.00
C SER A 30 37.77 -0.04 -25.74
N LEU A 31 38.83 -0.12 -24.92
CA LEU A 31 39.03 0.77 -23.78
C LEU A 31 39.21 2.21 -24.25
N ASP A 32 40.10 2.45 -25.22
CA ASP A 32 40.39 3.82 -25.69
C ASP A 32 39.13 4.45 -26.33
N ALA A 33 38.32 3.66 -27.04
CA ALA A 33 37.01 4.10 -27.54
C ALA A 33 36.00 4.41 -26.41
N HIS A 34 36.02 3.64 -25.31
CA HIS A 34 35.21 3.90 -24.12
C HIS A 34 35.63 5.18 -23.40
N LEU A 35 36.93 5.35 -23.14
CA LEU A 35 37.51 6.54 -22.50
C LEU A 35 37.28 7.80 -23.35
N GLY A 36 37.37 7.66 -24.68
CA GLY A 36 36.99 8.69 -25.65
C GLY A 36 35.48 8.89 -25.80
N GLY A 37 34.63 8.12 -25.12
CA GLY A 37 33.19 8.24 -25.22
C GLY A 37 32.63 9.50 -24.56
N ARG A 38 31.58 10.10 -25.15
CA ARG A 38 30.90 11.31 -24.60
C ARG A 38 30.43 11.12 -23.15
N LYS A 39 29.97 9.91 -22.79
CA LYS A 39 29.51 9.57 -21.43
C LYS A 39 30.66 9.54 -20.41
N HIS A 40 31.79 8.90 -20.77
CA HIS A 40 32.96 8.82 -19.90
C HIS A 40 33.55 10.22 -19.69
N ARG A 41 33.76 10.98 -20.78
CA ARG A 41 34.25 12.36 -20.72
C ARG A 41 33.38 13.26 -19.85
N HIS A 42 32.05 13.18 -19.98
CA HIS A 42 31.14 13.95 -19.14
C HIS A 42 31.24 13.59 -17.65
N LEU A 43 31.42 12.30 -17.30
CA LEU A 43 31.61 11.88 -15.90
C LEU A 43 32.97 12.29 -15.34
N VAL A 44 34.02 12.27 -16.16
CA VAL A 44 35.35 12.80 -15.80
C VAL A 44 35.25 14.30 -15.54
N GLU A 45 34.62 15.06 -16.44
CA GLU A 45 34.38 16.49 -16.31
C GLU A 45 33.56 16.81 -15.06
N LEU A 46 32.51 16.04 -14.77
CA LEU A 46 31.66 16.25 -13.60
C LEU A 46 32.40 15.93 -12.29
N ARG A 47 33.19 14.84 -12.24
CA ARG A 47 34.04 14.49 -11.09
C ARG A 47 35.09 15.58 -10.87
N ALA A 48 35.73 16.06 -11.94
CA ALA A 48 36.72 17.13 -11.88
C ALA A 48 36.10 18.44 -11.42
N ALA A 49 34.93 18.83 -11.95
CA ALA A 49 34.21 20.04 -11.56
C ALA A 49 33.80 20.00 -10.09
N ARG A 50 33.30 18.86 -9.59
CA ARG A 50 32.94 18.68 -8.17
C ARG A 50 34.15 18.67 -7.24
N LYS A 51 35.25 18.02 -7.64
CA LYS A 51 36.51 18.06 -6.88
C LYS A 51 37.05 19.49 -6.82
N ALA A 52 37.03 20.21 -7.93
CA ALA A 52 37.44 21.61 -8.00
C ALA A 52 36.53 22.52 -7.14
N GLN A 53 35.22 22.30 -7.18
CA GLN A 53 34.25 23.02 -6.34
C GLN A 53 34.48 22.74 -4.85
N GLY A 54 34.68 21.48 -4.45
CA GLY A 54 34.99 21.10 -3.07
C GLY A 54 36.29 21.71 -2.55
N LEU A 55 37.33 21.78 -3.40
CA LEU A 55 38.64 22.35 -3.05
C LEU A 55 38.61 23.86 -2.80
N ARG A 56 37.67 24.58 -3.40
CA ARG A 56 37.51 26.04 -3.26
C ARG A 56 36.31 26.45 -2.39
N SER A 57 35.62 25.51 -1.77
CA SER A 57 34.46 25.82 -0.92
C SER A 57 34.80 25.76 0.58
N VAL A 58 34.15 26.62 1.35
CA VAL A 58 34.17 26.61 2.82
C VAL A 58 32.76 26.43 3.38
N PHE A 59 32.66 25.73 4.49
CA PHE A 59 31.44 25.63 5.27
C PHE A 59 31.46 26.71 6.35
N VAL A 60 30.39 27.49 6.43
CA VAL A 60 30.25 28.65 7.30
C VAL A 60 29.01 28.46 8.16
N SER A 61 29.11 28.65 9.47
CA SER A 61 27.97 28.62 10.40
C SER A 61 28.11 29.66 11.51
N GLY A 62 27.06 29.89 12.30
CA GLY A 62 27.09 30.85 13.41
C GLY A 62 26.85 32.30 13.02
N PHE A 63 26.26 32.55 11.84
CA PHE A 63 25.70 33.84 11.47
C PHE A 63 24.22 33.95 11.90
N SER A 64 23.73 35.18 11.99
CA SER A 64 22.38 35.47 12.46
C SER A 64 21.33 35.20 11.38
N ARG A 65 20.06 35.02 11.79
CA ARG A 65 18.93 34.73 10.88
C ARG A 65 18.60 35.87 9.91
N ASP A 66 19.00 37.09 10.24
CA ASP A 66 18.86 38.29 9.40
C ASP A 66 19.97 38.43 8.35
N VAL A 67 20.90 37.46 8.28
CA VAL A 67 21.98 37.45 7.29
C VAL A 67 21.55 36.70 6.04
N ASP A 68 21.58 37.40 4.90
CA ASP A 68 21.26 36.84 3.58
C ASP A 68 22.53 36.40 2.80
N SER A 69 22.32 35.75 1.65
CA SER A 69 23.43 35.18 0.85
C SER A 69 24.29 36.28 0.25
N THR A 70 23.71 37.45 0.01
CA THR A 70 24.42 38.63 -0.50
C THR A 70 25.40 39.17 0.53
N GLN A 71 25.00 39.25 1.80
CA GLN A 71 25.86 39.71 2.89
C GLN A 71 26.99 38.72 3.19
N LEU A 72 26.72 37.42 3.13
CA LEU A 72 27.79 36.41 3.21
C LEU A 72 28.74 36.53 2.00
N SER A 73 28.21 36.69 0.79
CA SER A 73 29.03 36.89 -0.41
C SER A 73 29.91 38.14 -0.29
N GLU A 74 29.37 39.26 0.19
CA GLU A 74 30.12 40.51 0.39
C GLU A 74 31.21 40.36 1.45
N TYR A 75 30.91 39.69 2.57
CA TYR A 75 31.91 39.43 3.61
C TYR A 75 33.06 38.57 3.08
N PHE A 76 32.74 37.46 2.40
CA PHE A 76 33.77 36.56 1.89
C PHE A 76 34.52 37.11 0.66
N GLN A 77 33.98 38.11 -0.04
CA GLN A 77 34.68 38.82 -1.11
C GLN A 77 35.96 39.52 -0.64
N ALA A 78 36.07 39.86 0.65
CA ALA A 78 37.28 40.45 1.22
C ALA A 78 38.49 39.50 1.18
N PHE A 79 38.27 38.19 1.04
CA PHE A 79 39.31 37.16 1.01
C PHE A 79 39.61 36.68 -0.42
N GLY A 80 38.82 37.13 -1.40
CA GLY A 80 38.95 36.78 -2.81
C GLY A 80 37.59 36.65 -3.50
N PRO A 81 37.56 36.43 -4.83
CA PRO A 81 36.30 36.33 -5.55
C PRO A 81 35.42 35.21 -4.98
N VAL A 82 34.11 35.44 -4.91
CA VAL A 82 33.13 34.43 -4.48
C VAL A 82 32.36 33.97 -5.71
N ALA A 83 32.39 32.66 -6.00
CA ALA A 83 31.72 32.05 -7.14
C ALA A 83 30.23 31.78 -6.86
N SER A 84 29.91 31.27 -5.68
CA SER A 84 28.52 31.05 -5.28
C SER A 84 28.36 30.97 -3.77
N VAL A 85 27.19 31.36 -3.27
CA VAL A 85 26.80 31.19 -1.87
C VAL A 85 25.50 30.41 -1.82
N VAL A 86 25.52 29.25 -1.20
CA VAL A 86 24.34 28.41 -0.96
C VAL A 86 24.04 28.47 0.53
N MET A 87 22.90 29.10 0.88
CA MET A 87 22.48 29.29 2.26
C MET A 87 21.12 28.62 2.53
N ASP A 88 20.89 28.23 3.79
CA ASP A 88 19.56 27.93 4.31
C ASP A 88 18.78 29.24 4.51
N LYS A 89 17.74 29.46 3.69
CA LYS A 89 17.03 30.75 3.62
C LYS A 89 16.09 31.01 4.79
N ASP A 90 15.74 29.99 5.57
CA ASP A 90 14.68 30.13 6.59
C ASP A 90 15.20 30.08 8.03
N LYS A 91 16.39 29.49 8.30
CA LYS A 91 16.95 29.40 9.66
C LYS A 91 18.35 29.99 9.86
N GLY A 92 19.07 30.39 8.81
CA GLY A 92 20.39 31.03 8.92
C GLY A 92 21.46 30.20 9.65
N VAL A 93 21.33 28.87 9.69
CA VAL A 93 22.16 28.00 10.54
C VAL A 93 23.56 27.78 9.95
N PHE A 94 23.64 27.66 8.62
CA PHE A 94 24.90 27.48 7.91
C PHE A 94 24.78 27.84 6.42
N ALA A 95 25.91 28.09 5.78
CA ALA A 95 26.07 28.38 4.37
C ALA A 95 27.33 27.69 3.83
N ILE A 96 27.28 27.35 2.55
CA ILE A 96 28.47 26.93 1.79
C ILE A 96 28.85 28.09 0.90
N VAL A 97 30.07 28.57 1.06
CA VAL A 97 30.63 29.64 0.26
C VAL A 97 31.67 29.03 -0.66
N GLU A 98 31.36 29.03 -1.95
CA GLU A 98 32.28 28.63 -2.99
C GLU A 98 33.12 29.84 -3.40
N MET A 99 34.42 29.81 -3.14
CA MET A 99 35.36 30.84 -3.59
C MET A 99 35.66 30.66 -5.08
N GLY A 100 36.15 31.71 -5.73
CA GLY A 100 36.53 31.69 -7.15
C GLY A 100 37.77 30.85 -7.41
N ASP A 101 38.66 30.77 -6.42
CA ASP A 101 39.92 30.05 -6.49
C ASP A 101 40.31 29.46 -5.12
N ILE A 102 41.32 28.59 -5.15
CA ILE A 102 41.78 27.85 -3.96
C ILE A 102 42.51 28.78 -3.00
N ASP A 103 43.26 29.76 -3.51
CA ASP A 103 44.04 30.70 -2.70
C ASP A 103 43.11 31.58 -1.86
N ALA A 104 41.99 32.04 -2.43
CA ALA A 104 40.93 32.74 -1.72
C ALA A 104 40.32 31.89 -0.59
N ARG A 105 40.11 30.60 -0.83
CA ARG A 105 39.61 29.67 0.19
C ARG A 105 40.61 29.43 1.32
N GLU A 106 41.91 29.30 1.01
CA GLU A 106 42.95 29.19 2.04
C GLU A 106 43.12 30.51 2.81
N ALA A 107 42.99 31.66 2.16
CA ALA A 107 42.98 32.97 2.81
C ALA A 107 41.83 33.08 3.82
N VAL A 108 40.63 32.61 3.45
CA VAL A 108 39.49 32.49 4.38
C VAL A 108 39.87 31.61 5.58
N LEU A 109 40.35 30.38 5.34
CA LEU A 109 40.66 29.44 6.43
C LEU A 109 41.82 29.86 7.32
N SER A 110 42.73 30.70 6.81
CA SER A 110 43.88 31.22 7.56
C SER A 110 43.47 32.26 8.62
N GLN A 111 42.29 32.85 8.50
CA GLN A 111 41.81 33.82 9.47
C GLN A 111 41.37 33.11 10.76
N PRO A 112 41.98 33.42 11.91
CA PRO A 112 41.72 32.67 13.15
C PRO A 112 40.32 32.95 13.73
N GLN A 113 39.72 34.07 13.37
CA GLN A 113 38.40 34.48 13.83
C GLN A 113 37.67 35.21 12.70
N HIS A 114 36.47 34.75 12.41
CA HIS A 114 35.54 35.42 11.52
C HIS A 114 34.39 35.99 12.33
N SER A 115 33.96 37.20 11.98
CA SER A 115 32.79 37.82 12.60
C SER A 115 32.00 38.61 11.59
N LEU A 116 30.69 38.40 11.54
CA LEU A 116 29.77 39.14 10.70
C LEU A 116 28.65 39.70 11.59
N ARG A 117 28.45 41.02 11.57
CA ARG A 117 27.49 41.73 12.45
C ARG A 117 27.67 41.43 13.94
N GLY A 118 28.92 41.33 14.40
CA GLY A 118 29.23 41.05 15.81
C GLY A 118 28.99 39.60 16.25
N GLN A 119 28.51 38.72 15.38
CA GLN A 119 28.43 37.29 15.64
C GLN A 119 29.65 36.56 15.08
N ARG A 120 30.19 35.63 15.86
CA ARG A 120 31.37 34.84 15.50
C ARG A 120 30.97 33.71 14.55
N LEU A 121 31.51 33.73 13.35
CA LEU A 121 31.33 32.66 12.37
C LEU A 121 32.29 31.51 12.67
N ARG A 122 31.81 30.28 12.55
CA ARG A 122 32.65 29.09 12.38
C ARG A 122 32.83 28.84 10.89
N VAL A 123 34.07 28.93 10.44
CA VAL A 123 34.43 28.60 9.06
C VAL A 123 35.34 27.38 9.10
N ARG A 124 34.98 26.36 8.34
CA ARG A 124 35.74 25.11 8.25
C ARG A 124 35.89 24.66 6.80
N PRO A 125 36.96 23.92 6.46
CA PRO A 125 37.08 23.34 5.13
C PRO A 125 35.89 22.40 4.86
N ARG A 126 35.39 22.39 3.63
CA ARG A 126 34.39 21.40 3.19
C ARG A 126 35.02 20.00 3.24
N GLU A 127 34.38 19.07 3.95
CA GLU A 127 34.85 17.69 4.03
C GLU A 127 34.85 17.03 2.64
N GLN A 128 35.97 16.39 2.27
CA GLN A 128 36.13 15.71 0.99
C GLN A 128 36.05 14.21 1.21
N LYS A 129 35.04 13.55 0.64
CA LYS A 129 35.02 12.09 0.43
C LYS A 129 35.08 11.79 -1.06
N GLU A 130 35.81 10.74 -1.42
CA GLU A 130 36.01 10.35 -2.82
C GLU A 130 34.68 9.93 -3.46
N PHE A 131 34.32 10.56 -4.58
CA PHE A 131 33.15 10.21 -5.38
C PHE A 131 33.28 8.77 -5.92
N GLN A 132 32.61 7.83 -5.25
CA GLN A 132 32.42 6.47 -5.75
C GLN A 132 31.20 6.47 -6.68
N SER A 133 31.43 6.22 -7.97
CA SER A 133 30.37 6.23 -8.96
C SER A 133 29.36 5.09 -8.73
N PRO A 134 28.05 5.31 -8.89
CA PRO A 134 27.07 4.24 -8.96
C PRO A 134 27.35 3.36 -10.18
N ALA A 135 27.43 2.04 -9.98
CA ALA A 135 27.67 1.07 -11.04
C ALA A 135 26.63 1.20 -12.18
N SER A 136 27.07 1.60 -13.37
CA SER A 136 26.23 1.54 -14.57
C SER A 136 26.32 0.16 -15.21
N ARG A 137 25.45 -0.74 -14.77
CA ARG A 137 24.81 -1.70 -15.66
C ARG A 137 23.34 -1.64 -15.35
N SER A 138 22.56 -1.07 -16.26
CA SER A 138 21.14 -1.38 -16.35
C SER A 138 21.03 -2.81 -16.87
N PRO A 139 20.60 -3.81 -16.09
CA PRO A 139 19.84 -4.88 -16.71
C PRO A 139 18.57 -4.23 -17.21
N LYS A 140 18.18 -4.48 -18.46
CA LYS A 140 16.77 -4.40 -18.81
C LYS A 140 16.06 -5.51 -18.02
N GLY A 141 15.79 -5.25 -16.74
CA GLY A 141 14.82 -6.01 -15.96
C GLY A 141 13.44 -5.56 -16.40
N ALA A 142 13.10 -5.83 -17.66
CA ALA A 142 11.70 -5.75 -18.06
C ALA A 142 11.00 -6.89 -17.32
N ALA A 143 9.94 -6.58 -16.59
CA ALA A 143 9.04 -7.60 -16.07
C ALA A 143 8.69 -8.56 -17.22
N PRO A 144 8.64 -9.89 -16.98
CA PRO A 144 8.33 -10.84 -18.04
C PRO A 144 7.05 -10.40 -18.76
N ASP A 145 7.09 -10.34 -20.09
CA ASP A 145 5.94 -9.99 -20.91
C ASP A 145 4.73 -10.82 -20.46
N SER A 146 3.53 -10.23 -20.45
CA SER A 146 2.30 -10.89 -19.98
C SER A 146 2.08 -12.28 -20.62
N HIS A 147 2.58 -12.49 -21.84
CA HIS A 147 2.54 -13.76 -22.55
C HIS A 147 3.54 -14.79 -22.02
N GLN A 148 4.74 -14.37 -21.61
CA GLN A 148 5.75 -15.24 -21.00
C GLN A 148 5.28 -15.70 -19.61
N LEU A 149 4.68 -14.79 -18.84
CA LEU A 149 4.07 -15.11 -17.55
C LEU A 149 2.95 -16.16 -17.70
N ALA A 150 2.01 -15.94 -18.62
CA ALA A 150 0.91 -16.88 -18.86
C ALA A 150 1.41 -18.28 -19.22
N ARG A 151 2.39 -18.36 -20.14
CA ARG A 151 3.00 -19.64 -20.54
C ARG A 151 3.68 -20.34 -19.36
N ALA A 152 4.51 -19.64 -18.61
CA ALA A 152 5.24 -20.21 -17.48
C ALA A 152 4.30 -20.73 -16.39
N LEU A 153 3.17 -20.06 -16.14
CA LEU A 153 2.15 -20.54 -15.21
C LEU A 153 1.37 -21.73 -15.78
N ALA A 154 1.07 -21.76 -17.07
CA ALA A 154 0.35 -22.88 -17.69
C ALA A 154 1.15 -24.20 -17.67
N GLU A 155 2.48 -24.11 -17.71
CA GLU A 155 3.41 -25.25 -17.71
C GLU A 155 3.62 -25.88 -16.32
N ALA A 156 3.27 -25.20 -15.23
CA ALA A 156 3.41 -25.70 -13.87
C ALA A 156 2.54 -26.96 -13.60
N PRO A 157 2.88 -27.81 -12.61
CA PRO A 157 2.13 -29.04 -12.33
C PRO A 157 0.78 -28.81 -11.64
N ASP A 158 0.71 -27.91 -10.68
CA ASP A 158 -0.46 -27.61 -9.86
C ASP A 158 -0.57 -26.12 -9.51
N VAL A 159 -1.67 -25.71 -8.88
CA VAL A 159 -1.95 -24.32 -8.48
C VAL A 159 -0.92 -23.79 -7.50
N GLY A 160 -0.47 -24.59 -6.53
CA GLY A 160 0.57 -24.18 -5.58
C GLY A 160 1.89 -23.90 -6.29
N ALA A 161 2.29 -24.76 -7.21
CA ALA A 161 3.47 -24.55 -8.05
C ALA A 161 3.33 -23.32 -8.96
N GLN A 162 2.13 -23.02 -9.48
CA GLN A 162 1.87 -21.75 -10.18
C GLN A 162 2.10 -20.54 -9.28
N MET A 163 1.61 -20.57 -8.04
CA MET A 163 1.79 -19.47 -7.08
C MET A 163 3.25 -19.25 -6.73
N VAL A 164 4.01 -20.32 -6.47
CA VAL A 164 5.46 -20.23 -6.22
C VAL A 164 6.20 -19.71 -7.45
N LYS A 165 5.86 -20.19 -8.65
CA LYS A 165 6.45 -19.70 -9.90
C LYS A 165 6.15 -18.22 -10.12
N LEU A 166 4.95 -17.75 -9.77
CA LEU A 166 4.57 -16.34 -9.85
C LEU A 166 5.44 -15.46 -8.96
N VAL A 167 5.83 -15.92 -7.76
CA VAL A 167 6.75 -15.21 -6.87
C VAL A 167 8.09 -15.00 -7.57
N GLY A 168 8.75 -16.09 -8.02
CA GLY A 168 10.07 -16.01 -8.66
C GLY A 168 10.09 -15.25 -9.98
N LEU A 169 8.94 -15.09 -10.66
CA LEU A 169 8.81 -14.30 -11.89
C LEU A 169 8.55 -12.81 -11.63
N ARG A 170 8.22 -12.41 -10.40
CA ARG A 170 7.86 -11.03 -10.06
C ARG A 170 8.77 -10.38 -9.05
N GLU A 171 9.38 -11.14 -8.16
CA GLU A 171 10.30 -10.62 -7.16
C GLU A 171 11.53 -9.98 -7.82
N LEU A 172 12.13 -9.02 -7.13
CA LEU A 172 13.32 -8.33 -7.58
C LEU A 172 14.48 -9.31 -7.75
N SER A 173 15.10 -9.22 -8.91
CA SER A 173 16.37 -9.86 -9.18
C SER A 173 17.47 -9.31 -8.26
N GLU A 174 18.53 -10.08 -8.08
CA GLU A 174 19.70 -9.66 -7.31
C GLU A 174 20.28 -8.34 -7.85
N ALA A 175 20.32 -8.16 -9.18
CA ALA A 175 20.80 -6.94 -9.81
C ALA A 175 19.91 -5.71 -9.48
N GLU A 176 18.59 -5.90 -9.42
CA GLU A 176 17.66 -4.83 -9.01
C GLU A 176 17.78 -4.48 -7.52
N ARG A 177 18.08 -5.45 -6.66
CA ARG A 177 18.35 -5.20 -5.24
C ARG A 177 19.68 -4.46 -5.06
N GLN A 178 20.74 -4.89 -5.76
CA GLN A 178 22.03 -4.20 -5.77
C GLN A 178 21.90 -2.75 -6.28
N LEU A 179 21.12 -2.52 -7.34
CA LEU A 179 20.85 -1.17 -7.85
C LEU A 179 20.13 -0.30 -6.82
N ARG A 180 19.17 -0.84 -6.07
CA ARG A 180 18.52 -0.13 -4.95
C ARG A 180 19.53 0.20 -3.86
N SER A 181 20.36 -0.75 -3.44
CA SER A 181 21.40 -0.52 -2.43
C SER A 181 22.38 0.59 -2.84
N LEU A 182 22.74 0.67 -4.13
CA LEU A 182 23.58 1.75 -4.65
C LEU A 182 22.90 3.12 -4.57
N VAL A 183 21.60 3.20 -4.89
CA VAL A 183 20.85 4.45 -4.77
C VAL A 183 20.67 4.84 -3.30
N VAL A 184 20.41 3.89 -2.41
CA VAL A 184 20.37 4.14 -0.96
C VAL A 184 21.71 4.66 -0.46
N ALA A 185 22.82 4.05 -0.86
CA ALA A 185 24.16 4.51 -0.49
C ALA A 185 24.47 5.92 -1.01
N LEU A 186 24.05 6.25 -2.24
CA LEU A 186 24.19 7.60 -2.79
C LEU A 186 23.36 8.62 -1.99
N MET A 187 22.11 8.28 -1.67
CA MET A 187 21.25 9.14 -0.84
C MET A 187 21.85 9.33 0.55
N GLN A 188 22.35 8.26 1.16
CA GLN A 188 23.04 8.29 2.45
C GLN A 188 24.26 9.21 2.41
N GLU A 189 25.12 9.09 1.39
CA GLU A 189 26.32 9.93 1.25
C GLU A 189 25.95 11.41 1.18
N VAL A 190 24.99 11.77 0.32
CA VAL A 190 24.58 13.16 0.17
C VAL A 190 23.90 13.65 1.44
N PHE A 191 22.97 12.90 2.03
CA PHE A 191 22.32 13.35 3.26
C PHE A 191 23.30 13.49 4.42
N THR A 192 24.31 12.62 4.55
CA THR A 192 25.36 12.77 5.57
C THR A 192 26.20 14.04 5.38
N GLU A 193 26.34 14.55 4.15
CA GLU A 193 27.00 15.85 3.89
C GLU A 193 26.22 17.02 4.52
N PHE A 194 24.87 16.95 4.52
CA PHE A 194 23.99 18.00 5.06
C PHE A 194 23.60 17.76 6.53
N PHE A 195 23.48 16.51 6.94
CA PHE A 195 23.00 16.07 8.24
C PHE A 195 24.00 15.07 8.84
N PRO A 196 25.04 15.54 9.55
CA PRO A 196 26.02 14.66 10.18
C PRO A 196 25.34 13.64 11.11
N GLY A 197 25.69 12.36 10.97
CA GLY A 197 25.12 11.29 11.78
C GLY A 197 23.75 10.75 11.31
N CYS A 198 23.14 11.33 10.28
CA CYS A 198 21.87 10.84 9.76
C CYS A 198 22.00 9.43 9.15
N VAL A 199 20.90 8.67 9.15
CA VAL A 199 20.81 7.34 8.56
C VAL A 199 19.62 7.25 7.61
N VAL A 200 19.87 6.71 6.41
CA VAL A 200 18.86 6.45 5.39
C VAL A 200 18.46 4.97 5.47
N HIS A 201 17.26 4.73 5.98
CA HIS A 201 16.73 3.38 6.11
C HIS A 201 15.77 3.07 4.95
N PRO A 202 16.05 2.07 4.09
CA PRO A 202 15.06 1.58 3.15
C PRO A 202 13.92 0.88 3.90
N PHE A 203 12.68 1.15 3.51
CA PHE A 203 11.50 0.48 4.06
C PHE A 203 10.51 0.09 2.94
N GLY A 204 9.36 -0.45 3.33
CA GLY A 204 8.28 -0.75 2.41
C GLY A 204 8.61 -1.94 1.52
N SER A 205 8.17 -1.87 0.26
CA SER A 205 8.28 -2.99 -0.67
C SER A 205 9.71 -3.47 -0.90
N SER A 206 10.74 -2.62 -0.75
CA SER A 206 12.13 -3.02 -1.01
C SER A 206 12.71 -4.00 0.01
N VAL A 207 12.18 -4.02 1.24
CA VAL A 207 12.74 -4.82 2.35
C VAL A 207 11.71 -5.71 3.06
N ASN A 208 10.42 -5.54 2.79
CA ASN A 208 9.36 -6.35 3.40
C ASN A 208 9.16 -7.73 2.75
N SER A 209 10.05 -8.10 1.82
CA SER A 209 10.03 -9.32 1.01
C SER A 209 8.89 -9.43 -0.04
N PHE A 210 7.89 -8.56 0.00
CA PHE A 210 6.82 -8.49 -1.01
C PHE A 210 7.16 -7.51 -2.15
N ASP A 211 8.43 -7.46 -2.52
CA ASP A 211 8.94 -6.65 -3.62
C ASP A 211 8.44 -7.14 -4.98
N VAL A 212 8.31 -6.24 -5.95
CA VAL A 212 8.02 -6.61 -7.35
C VAL A 212 8.87 -5.78 -8.29
N HIS A 213 9.16 -6.29 -9.50
CA HIS A 213 9.83 -5.51 -10.54
C HIS A 213 9.24 -4.10 -10.69
N GLY A 214 10.11 -3.10 -10.68
CA GLY A 214 9.72 -1.69 -10.81
C GLY A 214 8.98 -1.08 -9.61
N CYS A 215 8.90 -1.76 -8.45
CA CYS A 215 8.29 -1.16 -7.25
C CYS A 215 9.10 0.03 -6.71
N ASP A 216 8.40 0.91 -5.99
CA ASP A 216 8.95 2.09 -5.32
C ASP A 216 10.12 1.75 -4.38
N LEU A 217 11.05 2.71 -4.25
CA LEU A 217 12.12 2.73 -3.27
C LEU A 217 11.79 3.78 -2.20
N ASP A 218 11.19 3.31 -1.10
CA ASP A 218 10.81 4.16 0.03
C ASP A 218 11.94 4.26 1.05
N LEU A 219 12.28 5.48 1.45
CA LEU A 219 13.40 5.80 2.31
C LEU A 219 12.94 6.59 3.54
N PHE A 220 13.33 6.15 4.72
CA PHE A 220 13.18 6.92 5.95
C PHE A 220 14.52 7.58 6.28
N LEU A 221 14.52 8.90 6.37
CA LEU A 221 15.70 9.68 6.76
C LEU A 221 15.62 9.93 8.27
N ASP A 222 16.40 9.17 9.01
CA ASP A 222 16.62 9.36 10.44
C ASP A 222 17.69 10.43 10.63
N LEU A 223 17.35 11.57 11.22
CA LEU A 223 18.32 12.64 11.47
C LEU A 223 19.15 12.39 12.74
N GLY A 224 18.80 11.35 13.52
CA GLY A 224 19.35 11.10 14.85
C GLY A 224 18.88 12.15 15.86
N ASP A 225 19.19 11.91 17.14
CA ASP A 225 19.14 12.97 18.14
C ASP A 225 20.31 13.89 17.81
N LEU A 226 20.04 15.09 17.30
CA LEU A 226 21.04 16.16 17.26
C LEU A 226 21.41 16.41 18.73
N GLU A 227 22.50 15.79 19.21
CA GLU A 227 22.97 16.01 20.57
C GLU A 227 23.05 17.53 20.80
N GLU A 228 22.15 18.04 21.65
CA GLU A 228 22.41 19.31 22.31
C GLU A 228 23.78 19.13 22.99
N PRO A 229 24.76 20.02 22.74
CA PRO A 229 26.05 19.90 23.39
C PRO A 229 25.81 19.83 24.89
N GLN A 230 26.10 18.68 25.50
CA GLN A 230 26.06 18.58 26.95
C GLN A 230 26.94 19.72 27.50
N PRO A 231 26.47 20.53 28.45
CA PRO A 231 27.34 21.45 29.15
C PRO A 231 28.45 20.60 29.76
N ALA A 232 29.70 20.91 29.38
CA ALA A 232 30.90 20.18 29.77
C ALA A 232 30.78 19.72 31.22
N ALA A 233 30.82 18.41 31.44
CA ALA A 233 30.88 17.84 32.77
C ALA A 233 32.03 18.52 33.53
N LYS A 234 31.67 19.22 34.60
CA LYS A 234 32.62 19.82 35.53
C LYS A 234 33.60 18.74 35.99
N ALA A 235 34.87 19.14 36.12
CA ALA A 235 35.94 18.32 36.65
C ALA A 235 35.52 17.62 37.95
N PRO A 236 35.99 16.38 38.20
CA PRO A 236 35.63 15.64 39.40
C PRO A 236 36.14 16.37 40.64
N GLU A 237 35.21 16.80 41.50
CA GLU A 237 35.51 17.27 42.83
C GLU A 237 36.00 16.10 43.69
N SER A 238 37.04 16.38 44.47
CA SER A 238 37.75 15.49 45.39
C SER A 238 36.85 14.82 46.43
N PRO A 239 37.11 13.55 46.81
CA PRO A 239 36.43 12.93 47.95
C PRO A 239 37.05 13.43 49.27
N SER A 240 36.20 13.98 50.15
CA SER A 240 36.55 14.26 51.54
C SER A 240 36.61 12.98 52.35
N LEU A 241 37.72 12.80 53.06
CA LEU A 241 37.98 11.75 54.04
C LEU A 241 37.10 11.93 55.29
N ASP A 242 36.46 10.85 55.75
CA ASP A 242 36.49 10.55 57.18
C ASP A 242 36.32 9.05 57.48
N SER A 243 37.24 8.58 58.34
CA SER A 243 37.28 7.30 59.07
C SER A 243 37.48 5.99 58.29
N ALA A 244 38.30 5.02 58.72
CA ALA A 244 39.39 4.91 59.69
C ALA A 244 39.78 3.40 59.68
N LEU A 245 41.09 3.11 59.75
CA LEU A 245 41.72 1.90 60.29
C LEU A 245 41.70 0.59 59.46
N ALA A 246 42.85 0.26 58.85
CA ALA A 246 43.79 -0.73 59.39
C ALA A 246 45.06 -0.87 58.50
N SER A 247 46.21 -0.60 59.12
CA SER A 247 47.62 -0.73 58.66
C SER A 247 48.04 -2.20 58.39
N PRO A 248 49.30 -2.60 58.00
CA PRO A 248 50.59 -1.84 58.03
C PRO A 248 51.69 -2.12 56.95
N VAL A 249 52.67 -1.16 56.82
CA VAL A 249 54.17 -1.30 56.72
C VAL A 249 54.77 -1.87 55.39
N ASP A 250 55.86 -1.42 54.73
CA ASP A 250 56.98 -0.44 54.87
C ASP A 250 57.69 -0.22 53.48
N PRO A 251 58.85 0.49 53.28
CA PRO A 251 58.97 1.55 52.25
C PRO A 251 60.14 1.35 51.24
N GLN A 252 60.31 2.27 50.27
CA GLN A 252 61.58 2.94 49.92
C GLN A 252 61.52 3.71 48.57
N ALA A 253 62.12 4.92 48.58
CA ALA A 253 62.97 5.55 47.54
C ALA A 253 62.59 6.99 47.11
N LEU A 254 63.08 7.96 47.90
CA LEU A 254 64.00 9.06 47.53
C LEU A 254 63.76 9.91 46.26
N ALA A 255 63.39 11.17 46.54
CA ALA A 255 64.16 12.41 46.29
C ALA A 255 64.30 13.00 44.87
N CYS A 256 63.80 14.23 44.69
CA CYS A 256 64.58 15.49 44.48
C CYS A 256 63.81 16.54 43.63
N THR A 257 63.39 17.63 44.28
CA THR A 257 63.22 19.01 43.78
C THR A 257 64.61 19.66 43.52
N PRO A 258 64.80 20.92 43.01
CA PRO A 258 63.92 22.12 42.96
C PRO A 258 64.01 22.88 41.60
N ALA A 259 63.53 24.10 41.31
CA ALA A 259 63.14 25.28 42.07
C ALA A 259 62.28 26.23 41.19
N SER A 260 61.40 27.01 41.82
CA SER A 260 60.79 28.27 41.30
C SER A 260 61.73 29.48 41.57
N PRO A 261 61.45 30.77 41.24
CA PRO A 261 60.29 31.53 41.77
C PRO A 261 59.70 32.72 40.92
N LEU A 262 58.43 33.05 41.22
CA LEU A 262 57.82 34.37 41.56
C LEU A 262 57.98 35.55 40.56
N ASP A 263 57.08 36.52 40.37
CA ASP A 263 55.82 36.95 41.01
C ASP A 263 55.20 38.09 40.16
N SER A 264 53.95 38.46 40.49
CA SER A 264 53.35 39.82 40.43
C SER A 264 52.23 40.10 39.41
N GLN A 265 51.12 40.57 39.97
CA GLN A 265 49.85 40.97 39.38
C GLN A 265 49.73 42.53 39.31
N PRO A 266 48.58 43.15 38.89
CA PRO A 266 48.49 44.26 37.92
C PRO A 266 48.21 45.64 38.58
N PRO A 267 47.87 46.71 37.82
CA PRO A 267 46.44 47.07 37.74
C PRO A 267 45.92 47.82 36.47
N ALA A 268 44.61 47.69 36.28
CA ALA A 268 43.55 48.67 35.96
C ALA A 268 43.71 49.84 34.94
N SER A 269 42.61 50.01 34.21
CA SER A 269 42.17 50.95 33.15
C SER A 269 42.17 52.45 33.52
N PRO A 270 42.02 53.36 32.53
CA PRO A 270 40.71 54.00 32.26
C PRO A 270 40.40 54.17 30.74
N GLN A 271 39.17 53.91 30.29
CA GLN A 271 38.06 54.86 30.03
C GLN A 271 38.27 55.93 28.93
N ASP A 272 37.61 55.65 27.80
CA ASP A 272 36.62 56.46 27.07
C ASP A 272 36.97 57.70 26.23
N SER A 273 36.36 57.63 25.03
CA SER A 273 35.84 58.68 24.15
C SER A 273 36.81 59.31 23.14
N GLU A 274 36.52 59.13 21.85
CA GLU A 274 35.83 60.17 21.06
C GLU A 274 35.40 59.64 19.68
N ALA A 275 34.22 60.06 19.25
CA ALA A 275 33.57 59.74 17.99
C ALA A 275 33.88 60.82 16.95
N LEU A 276 33.99 60.45 15.67
CA LEU A 276 33.79 61.37 14.54
C LEU A 276 33.18 60.63 13.34
N ASP A 277 32.01 61.12 12.92
CA ASP A 277 31.28 60.84 11.68
C ASP A 277 32.02 61.41 10.46
N PHE A 278 31.92 60.72 9.30
CA PHE A 278 31.21 61.21 8.10
C PHE A 278 31.49 60.29 6.88
N ASP A 279 30.42 59.68 6.35
CA ASP A 279 30.36 59.06 5.03
C ASP A 279 29.58 59.96 4.05
N ILE A 280 29.97 59.94 2.77
CA ILE A 280 29.17 60.34 1.60
C ILE A 280 29.65 59.46 0.40
N PRO A 281 28.92 59.30 -0.72
CA PRO A 281 27.73 58.49 -0.98
C PRO A 281 27.86 57.50 -2.17
N SER A 282 26.82 56.65 -2.29
CA SER A 282 26.12 56.15 -3.49
C SER A 282 26.56 56.59 -4.91
N SER A 283 26.55 55.64 -5.85
CA SER A 283 25.94 55.76 -7.19
C SER A 283 25.65 54.35 -7.77
N SER A 284 24.41 53.99 -8.14
CA SER A 284 23.74 54.17 -9.46
C SER A 284 24.36 53.29 -10.57
N LEU A 285 23.68 52.67 -11.55
CA LEU A 285 22.30 52.58 -12.03
C LEU A 285 22.36 51.50 -13.14
N ALA A 286 21.32 50.68 -13.28
CA ALA A 286 21.12 49.81 -14.44
C ALA A 286 19.97 50.35 -15.33
N PRO A 287 19.99 50.14 -16.65
CA PRO A 287 18.84 50.40 -17.51
C PRO A 287 18.00 49.14 -17.82
N ARG A 288 16.76 49.41 -18.24
CA ARG A 288 15.59 48.53 -18.33
C ARG A 288 15.30 47.97 -19.74
N THR A 289 14.70 46.76 -19.74
CA THR A 289 13.61 46.23 -20.62
C THR A 289 13.86 46.03 -22.14
N PRO A 290 12.97 45.34 -22.94
CA PRO A 290 11.69 44.64 -22.66
C PRO A 290 11.44 43.26 -23.37
N ASP A 291 10.35 42.59 -22.93
CA ASP A 291 9.33 41.74 -23.61
C ASP A 291 9.63 40.76 -24.77
N SER A 292 9.13 39.52 -24.61
CA SER A 292 8.08 38.93 -25.49
C SER A 292 7.60 37.54 -25.01
N ALA A 293 6.29 37.33 -25.18
CA ALA A 293 5.47 36.21 -24.71
C ALA A 293 5.33 35.05 -25.74
N LEU A 294 4.92 33.85 -25.27
CA LEU A 294 3.72 33.12 -25.76
C LEU A 294 3.54 31.71 -25.13
N ALA A 295 2.34 31.53 -24.54
CA ALA A 295 1.42 30.37 -24.46
C ALA A 295 1.96 28.95 -24.14
N SER A 296 1.39 28.16 -23.22
CA SER A 296 -0.02 27.74 -23.12
C SER A 296 -0.27 27.01 -21.78
N GLU A 297 -1.48 27.06 -21.24
CA GLU A 297 -2.25 25.92 -20.68
C GLU A 297 -3.48 26.40 -19.90
N THR A 298 -4.66 25.85 -20.22
CA THR A 298 -5.94 26.15 -19.56
C THR A 298 -6.38 24.92 -18.78
N LEU A 299 -6.33 24.99 -17.45
CA LEU A 299 -6.96 24.05 -16.52
C LEU A 299 -8.14 24.73 -15.83
N ALA A 300 -9.30 24.08 -15.89
CA ALA A 300 -10.54 24.53 -15.26
C ALA A 300 -10.49 24.37 -13.73
N SER A 301 -10.88 25.43 -13.03
CA SER A 301 -11.01 25.55 -11.59
C SER A 301 -12.18 24.76 -11.00
N PRO A 302 -12.14 24.35 -9.72
CA PRO A 302 -13.32 23.93 -8.98
C PRO A 302 -13.97 25.11 -8.24
N GLN A 303 -15.30 25.20 -8.34
CA GLN A 303 -16.15 26.20 -7.68
C GLN A 303 -16.51 25.80 -6.23
N SER A 304 -16.34 26.78 -5.35
CA SER A 304 -17.09 27.13 -4.13
C SER A 304 -18.16 26.19 -3.56
N LEU A 305 -18.06 25.91 -2.25
CA LEU A 305 -19.14 25.45 -1.36
C LEU A 305 -19.61 26.60 -0.42
N PRO A 306 -20.85 26.56 0.09
CA PRO A 306 -21.55 27.72 0.69
C PRO A 306 -21.27 27.94 2.19
N PRO A 307 -21.64 29.11 2.78
CA PRO A 307 -21.28 29.47 4.15
C PRO A 307 -22.24 28.87 5.18
N ALA A 308 -21.69 28.44 6.32
CA ALA A 308 -22.45 28.10 7.52
C ALA A 308 -22.74 29.38 8.33
N SER A 309 -23.95 29.49 8.87
CA SER A 309 -24.37 30.56 9.81
C SER A 309 -24.33 30.05 11.26
N PRO A 310 -24.25 30.96 12.26
CA PRO A 310 -23.72 30.68 13.59
C PRO A 310 -24.81 30.32 14.59
N LEU A 311 -24.51 29.41 15.54
CA LEU A 311 -25.32 29.18 16.72
C LEU A 311 -24.44 29.08 17.97
N GLN A 312 -24.46 30.20 18.70
CA GLN A 312 -24.58 30.35 20.15
C GLN A 312 -23.64 29.56 21.07
N GLU A 313 -22.66 30.30 21.58
CA GLU A 313 -21.82 29.98 22.73
C GLU A 313 -22.66 29.94 24.01
N ASP A 314 -22.52 28.88 24.79
CA ASP A 314 -22.80 28.91 26.23
C ASP A 314 -21.51 28.61 27.00
N ARG A 315 -21.28 29.42 28.04
CA ARG A 315 -20.01 29.59 28.74
C ARG A 315 -19.72 28.43 29.68
N GLY A 316 -18.57 27.80 29.47
CA GLY A 316 -17.84 27.06 30.50
C GLY A 316 -16.37 27.48 30.46
N GLU A 317 -16.04 28.62 31.09
CA GLU A 317 -14.65 29.07 31.25
C GLU A 317 -13.92 28.14 32.23
N GLY A 318 -13.04 27.29 31.71
CA GLY A 318 -12.23 26.43 32.56
C GLY A 318 -11.29 25.42 31.90
N ASP A 319 -10.96 25.50 30.59
CA ASP A 319 -9.82 24.72 30.02
C ASP A 319 -9.33 25.19 28.63
N LEU A 320 -9.80 26.35 28.14
CA LEU A 320 -9.51 26.82 26.78
C LEU A 320 -8.05 27.31 26.57
N GLY A 321 -7.37 27.72 27.65
CA GLY A 321 -5.98 28.19 27.57
C GLY A 321 -5.00 27.12 27.13
N LYS A 322 -5.11 25.90 27.71
CA LYS A 322 -4.23 24.77 27.38
C LYS A 322 -4.49 24.23 25.97
N ALA A 323 -5.74 24.18 25.53
CA ALA A 323 -6.07 23.71 24.18
C ALA A 323 -5.59 24.69 23.08
N VAL A 324 -5.61 25.99 23.35
CA VAL A 324 -5.11 27.01 22.42
C VAL A 324 -3.57 27.04 22.39
N GLU A 325 -2.90 26.90 23.54
CA GLU A 325 -1.44 26.77 23.60
C GLU A 325 -0.95 25.46 22.95
N LEU A 326 -1.62 24.32 23.19
CA LEU A 326 -1.31 23.05 22.54
C LEU A 326 -1.57 23.12 21.03
N ALA A 327 -2.65 23.77 20.59
CA ALA A 327 -2.94 23.97 19.17
C ALA A 327 -1.97 24.95 18.49
N GLN A 328 -1.43 25.93 19.21
CA GLN A 328 -0.37 26.83 18.72
C GLN A 328 0.99 26.14 18.67
N ALA A 329 1.33 25.33 19.67
CA ALA A 329 2.52 24.49 19.69
C ALA A 329 2.49 23.44 18.55
N LEU A 330 1.38 22.74 18.37
CA LEU A 330 1.17 21.79 17.27
C LEU A 330 1.18 22.48 15.89
N LYS A 331 0.74 23.74 15.79
CA LYS A 331 0.89 24.55 14.56
C LYS A 331 2.35 24.92 14.31
N GLY A 332 3.12 25.23 15.36
CA GLY A 332 4.56 25.50 15.30
C GLY A 332 5.35 24.28 14.83
N GLU A 333 5.14 23.12 15.46
CA GLU A 333 5.80 21.85 15.10
C GLU A 333 5.43 21.39 13.68
N LYS A 334 4.16 21.56 13.26
CA LYS A 334 3.73 21.21 11.90
C LYS A 334 4.33 22.15 10.83
N ALA A 335 4.51 23.43 11.15
CA ALA A 335 5.19 24.39 10.27
C ALA A 335 6.70 24.06 10.18
N GLU A 336 7.33 23.69 11.29
CA GLU A 336 8.72 23.26 11.34
C GLU A 336 8.97 21.95 10.58
N GLY A 337 8.10 20.95 10.76
CA GLY A 337 8.15 19.70 9.99
C GLY A 337 7.93 19.94 8.48
N GLY A 338 7.07 20.89 8.11
CA GLY A 338 6.90 21.31 6.72
C GLY A 338 8.15 21.94 6.12
N ALA A 339 8.82 22.82 6.86
CA ALA A 339 10.07 23.46 6.43
C ALA A 339 11.21 22.44 6.27
N MET A 340 11.36 21.52 7.22
CA MET A 340 12.36 20.45 7.11
C MET A 340 12.11 19.55 5.89
N LEU A 341 10.85 19.26 5.57
CA LEU A 341 10.48 18.50 4.38
C LEU A 341 10.87 19.24 3.08
N GLU A 342 10.70 20.56 3.02
CA GLU A 342 11.15 21.39 1.89
C GLU A 342 12.67 21.48 1.78
N LEU A 343 13.39 21.51 2.91
CA LEU A 343 14.85 21.45 2.92
C LEU A 343 15.36 20.13 2.32
N VAL A 344 14.82 18.99 2.77
CA VAL A 344 15.12 17.67 2.20
C VAL A 344 14.79 17.65 0.70
N GLY A 345 13.65 18.22 0.29
CA GLY A 345 13.30 18.36 -1.12
C GLY A 345 14.31 19.19 -1.91
N SER A 346 14.85 20.25 -1.32
CA SER A 346 15.84 21.12 -1.97
C SER A 346 17.19 20.43 -2.11
N ILE A 347 17.62 19.65 -1.11
CA ILE A 347 18.83 18.80 -1.18
C ILE A 347 18.68 17.74 -2.29
N LEU A 348 17.53 17.07 -2.36
CA LEU A 348 17.24 16.10 -3.42
C LEU A 348 17.27 16.73 -4.82
N ARG A 349 16.76 17.96 -4.97
CA ARG A 349 16.75 18.70 -6.25
C ARG A 349 18.14 19.17 -6.69
N GLY A 350 18.92 19.70 -5.75
CA GLY A 350 20.17 20.42 -6.06
C GLY A 350 21.43 19.58 -5.93
N CYS A 351 21.43 18.56 -5.07
CA CYS A 351 22.66 17.94 -4.59
C CYS A 351 22.78 16.46 -4.99
N VAL A 352 21.68 15.69 -4.92
CA VAL A 352 21.72 14.26 -5.26
C VAL A 352 21.82 14.06 -6.78
N PRO A 353 22.94 13.52 -7.31
CA PRO A 353 23.14 13.37 -8.74
C PRO A 353 22.10 12.43 -9.35
N GLY A 354 21.56 12.83 -10.51
CA GLY A 354 20.62 12.02 -11.26
C GLY A 354 19.19 12.02 -10.72
N VAL A 355 18.93 12.62 -9.55
CA VAL A 355 17.58 12.79 -9.02
C VAL A 355 16.85 13.92 -9.75
N TYR A 356 15.58 13.71 -10.07
CA TYR A 356 14.70 14.65 -10.75
C TYR A 356 13.24 14.38 -10.37
N ARG A 357 12.30 15.24 -10.82
CA ARG A 357 10.86 15.15 -10.45
C ARG A 357 10.64 15.08 -8.94
N VAL A 358 11.32 15.97 -8.22
CA VAL A 358 11.20 16.04 -6.77
C VAL A 358 9.96 16.85 -6.40
N GLN A 359 9.06 16.25 -5.61
CA GLN A 359 7.83 16.88 -5.18
C GLN A 359 7.62 16.65 -3.68
N THR A 360 7.50 17.74 -2.92
CA THR A 360 7.15 17.74 -1.51
C THR A 360 5.65 17.59 -1.34
N VAL A 361 5.22 16.73 -0.41
CA VAL A 361 3.81 16.43 -0.15
C VAL A 361 3.53 16.55 1.35
N PRO A 362 3.52 17.79 1.90
CA PRO A 362 3.31 18.02 3.34
C PRO A 362 1.87 17.73 3.79
N SER A 363 0.91 17.70 2.86
CA SER A 363 -0.51 17.49 3.16
C SER A 363 -0.90 16.01 3.34
N ALA A 364 0.02 15.07 3.09
CA ALA A 364 -0.24 13.65 3.29
C ALA A 364 -0.33 13.32 4.79
N ARG A 365 -1.02 12.20 5.14
CA ARG A 365 -1.08 11.72 6.55
C ARG A 365 0.33 11.56 7.14
N ARG A 366 1.24 10.99 6.35
CA ARG A 366 2.67 10.96 6.63
C ARG A 366 3.37 11.82 5.57
N PRO A 367 3.88 13.01 5.92
CA PRO A 367 4.56 13.89 4.98
C PRO A 367 5.77 13.22 4.31
N VAL A 368 5.89 13.38 2.99
CA VAL A 368 6.96 12.76 2.19
C VAL A 368 7.48 13.70 1.10
N VAL A 369 8.69 13.42 0.62
CA VAL A 369 9.27 13.98 -0.60
C VAL A 369 9.38 12.89 -1.66
N LYS A 370 8.59 13.01 -2.73
CA LYS A 370 8.67 12.11 -3.88
C LYS A 370 9.90 12.43 -4.73
N PHE A 371 10.55 11.42 -5.29
CA PHE A 371 11.69 11.59 -6.17
C PHE A 371 11.73 10.54 -7.29
N CYS A 372 12.47 10.84 -8.36
CA CYS A 372 12.87 9.89 -9.39
C CYS A 372 14.38 9.95 -9.59
N HIS A 373 15.06 8.82 -9.72
CA HIS A 373 16.50 8.74 -10.01
C HIS A 373 16.73 8.24 -11.45
N ARG A 374 17.16 9.15 -12.33
CA ARG A 374 17.26 8.93 -13.78
C ARG A 374 18.20 7.80 -14.19
N PRO A 375 19.42 7.66 -13.64
CA PRO A 375 20.34 6.60 -14.06
C PRO A 375 19.84 5.19 -13.75
N SER A 376 19.14 5.01 -12.62
CA SER A 376 18.60 3.70 -12.23
C SER A 376 17.17 3.46 -12.75
N GLY A 377 16.44 4.53 -13.11
CA GLY A 377 15.01 4.46 -13.41
C GLY A 377 14.12 4.25 -12.17
N LEU A 378 14.69 4.28 -10.97
CA LEU A 378 13.93 4.13 -9.72
C LEU A 378 13.15 5.40 -9.38
N HIS A 379 12.09 5.21 -8.61
CA HIS A 379 11.24 6.27 -8.05
C HIS A 379 10.79 5.83 -6.65
N GLY A 380 10.38 6.79 -5.84
CA GLY A 380 9.88 6.51 -4.50
C GLY A 380 9.80 7.76 -3.65
N ASP A 381 9.66 7.54 -2.34
CA ASP A 381 9.36 8.59 -1.37
C ASP A 381 10.43 8.64 -0.27
N VAL A 382 10.84 9.85 0.14
CA VAL A 382 11.66 10.10 1.33
C VAL A 382 10.77 10.63 2.45
N SER A 383 10.76 9.96 3.59
CA SER A 383 9.97 10.31 4.77
C SER A 383 10.86 10.73 5.93
N LEU A 384 10.43 11.76 6.67
CA LEU A 384 11.10 12.24 7.89
C LEU A 384 10.53 11.65 9.18
N SER A 385 9.26 11.26 9.19
CA SER A 385 8.53 10.90 10.41
C SER A 385 7.67 9.64 10.22
N ASN A 386 8.33 8.54 9.86
CA ASN A 386 7.66 7.25 9.64
C ASN A 386 8.47 6.06 10.14
N ARG A 387 8.98 6.17 11.38
CA ARG A 387 9.74 5.09 12.03
C ARG A 387 8.89 3.81 12.15
N LEU A 388 7.57 3.94 12.38
CA LEU A 388 6.62 2.81 12.38
C LEU A 388 6.68 1.98 11.08
N ALA A 389 6.86 2.60 9.91
CA ALA A 389 6.95 1.84 8.66
C ALA A 389 8.18 0.92 8.59
N LEU A 390 9.26 1.22 9.31
CA LEU A 390 10.40 0.30 9.42
C LEU A 390 10.01 -0.99 10.16
N HIS A 391 9.35 -0.84 11.30
CA HIS A 391 8.90 -1.97 12.11
C HIS A 391 7.82 -2.79 11.40
N ASN A 392 6.86 -2.11 10.76
CA ASN A 392 5.88 -2.75 9.89
C ASN A 392 6.53 -3.55 8.75
N SER A 393 7.56 -2.99 8.10
CA SER A 393 8.25 -3.69 7.01
C SER A 393 9.03 -4.91 7.50
N ARG A 394 9.67 -4.81 8.68
CA ARG A 394 10.34 -5.94 9.34
C ARG A 394 9.35 -7.03 9.76
N PHE A 395 8.21 -6.66 10.33
CA PHE A 395 7.13 -7.58 10.67
C PHE A 395 6.65 -8.38 9.44
N LEU A 396 6.46 -7.69 8.31
CA LEU A 396 6.08 -8.33 7.05
C LEU A 396 7.14 -9.32 6.51
N SER A 397 8.44 -9.00 6.67
CA SER A 397 9.53 -9.94 6.36
C SER A 397 9.47 -11.16 7.28
N LEU A 398 9.35 -10.94 8.58
CA LEU A 398 9.23 -12.01 9.58
C LEU A 398 8.05 -12.94 9.28
N CYS A 399 6.88 -12.41 8.91
CA CYS A 399 5.76 -13.25 8.49
C CYS A 399 6.11 -14.17 7.32
N SER A 400 6.94 -13.70 6.37
CA SER A 400 7.39 -14.52 5.25
C SER A 400 8.41 -15.57 5.63
N GLU A 401 9.19 -15.33 6.68
CA GLU A 401 10.14 -16.28 7.26
C GLU A 401 9.43 -17.34 8.11
N LEU A 402 8.32 -16.98 8.77
CA LEU A 402 7.54 -17.88 9.63
C LEU A 402 6.84 -19.00 8.86
N ASP A 403 6.34 -18.74 7.65
CA ASP A 403 5.69 -19.77 6.84
C ASP A 403 5.88 -19.52 5.33
N GLY A 404 6.40 -20.54 4.63
CA GLY A 404 6.69 -20.48 3.20
C GLY A 404 5.46 -20.27 2.29
N ARG A 405 4.24 -20.41 2.82
CA ARG A 405 2.98 -20.18 2.08
C ARG A 405 2.58 -18.70 2.04
N VAL A 406 3.17 -17.85 2.88
CA VAL A 406 2.82 -16.42 2.96
C VAL A 406 3.15 -15.68 1.67
N ARG A 407 4.40 -15.79 1.17
CA ARG A 407 4.80 -15.09 -0.07
C ARG A 407 3.95 -15.52 -1.27
N PRO A 408 3.75 -16.82 -1.56
CA PRO A 408 2.92 -17.24 -2.70
C PRO A 408 1.48 -16.72 -2.60
N LEU A 409 0.87 -16.71 -1.41
CA LEU A 409 -0.48 -16.16 -1.21
C LEU A 409 -0.51 -14.65 -1.46
N VAL A 410 0.37 -13.89 -0.83
CA VAL A 410 0.38 -12.42 -0.95
C VAL A 410 0.63 -11.99 -2.39
N TYR A 411 1.61 -12.58 -3.10
CA TYR A 411 1.89 -12.24 -4.50
C TYR A 411 0.70 -12.57 -5.40
N THR A 412 0.07 -13.72 -5.21
CA THR A 412 -1.08 -14.16 -6.01
C THR A 412 -2.28 -13.25 -5.78
N VAL A 413 -2.63 -12.98 -4.53
CA VAL A 413 -3.75 -12.10 -4.16
C VAL A 413 -3.48 -10.67 -4.64
N ARG A 414 -2.23 -10.18 -4.56
CA ARG A 414 -1.86 -8.85 -5.07
C ARG A 414 -2.02 -8.75 -6.59
N CYS A 415 -1.56 -9.75 -7.34
CA CYS A 415 -1.72 -9.80 -8.80
C CYS A 415 -3.20 -9.87 -9.19
N TRP A 416 -3.97 -10.73 -8.52
CA TRP A 416 -5.43 -10.82 -8.69
C TRP A 416 -6.10 -9.47 -8.40
N ALA A 417 -5.83 -8.84 -7.26
CA ALA A 417 -6.44 -7.57 -6.87
C ALA A 417 -6.13 -6.44 -7.87
N GLN A 418 -4.91 -6.40 -8.41
CA GLN A 418 -4.54 -5.47 -9.48
C GLN A 418 -5.39 -5.70 -10.74
N GLY A 419 -5.49 -6.96 -11.19
CA GLY A 419 -6.31 -7.34 -12.35
C GLY A 419 -7.82 -7.12 -12.17
N ARG A 420 -8.30 -7.03 -10.92
CA ARG A 420 -9.69 -6.72 -10.56
C ARG A 420 -9.93 -5.25 -10.20
N GLY A 421 -8.93 -4.38 -10.29
CA GLY A 421 -9.05 -2.97 -9.93
C GLY A 421 -9.49 -2.78 -8.47
N LEU A 422 -8.93 -3.58 -7.57
CA LEU A 422 -9.16 -3.56 -6.12
C LEU A 422 -8.01 -2.92 -5.35
N SER A 423 -6.79 -2.94 -5.90
CA SER A 423 -5.60 -2.34 -5.30
C SER A 423 -5.03 -1.21 -6.14
N GLY A 424 -4.50 -0.19 -5.47
CA GLY A 424 -3.94 1.01 -6.08
C GLY A 424 -4.02 2.24 -5.17
N SER A 425 -3.92 3.42 -5.76
CA SER A 425 -4.09 4.70 -5.05
C SER A 425 -5.56 5.14 -4.99
N GLY A 426 -5.84 6.21 -4.25
CA GLY A 426 -7.18 6.79 -4.14
C GLY A 426 -8.11 5.94 -3.26
N PRO A 427 -9.31 5.54 -3.72
CA PRO A 427 -10.27 4.79 -2.92
C PRO A 427 -10.00 3.28 -2.85
N LEU A 428 -8.99 2.79 -3.58
CA LEU A 428 -8.62 1.38 -3.66
C LEU A 428 -7.79 0.95 -2.44
N LEU A 429 -7.66 -0.36 -2.23
CA LEU A 429 -6.78 -0.88 -1.18
C LEU A 429 -5.32 -0.57 -1.51
N SER A 430 -4.58 -0.04 -0.54
CA SER A 430 -3.12 -0.02 -0.67
C SER A 430 -2.58 -1.46 -0.69
N ASN A 431 -1.41 -1.65 -1.30
CA ASN A 431 -0.77 -2.97 -1.26
C ASN A 431 -0.46 -3.41 0.17
N TYR A 432 -0.12 -2.47 1.05
CA TYR A 432 0.10 -2.74 2.47
C TYR A 432 -1.18 -3.26 3.15
N ALA A 433 -2.33 -2.59 2.96
CA ALA A 433 -3.61 -3.03 3.51
C ALA A 433 -4.04 -4.40 2.97
N LEU A 434 -3.80 -4.67 1.68
CA LEU A 434 -4.09 -5.98 1.10
C LEU A 434 -3.21 -7.09 1.69
N THR A 435 -1.91 -6.82 1.90
CA THR A 435 -1.01 -7.77 2.56
C THR A 435 -1.44 -8.05 4.00
N LEU A 436 -1.81 -7.01 4.76
CA LEU A 436 -2.33 -7.18 6.12
C LEU A 436 -3.63 -8.01 6.14
N LEU A 437 -4.51 -7.85 5.15
CA LEU A 437 -5.72 -8.65 5.03
C LEU A 437 -5.40 -10.15 4.83
N VAL A 438 -4.38 -10.46 4.03
CA VAL A 438 -3.90 -11.85 3.85
C VAL A 438 -3.30 -12.39 5.14
N ILE A 439 -2.48 -11.59 5.86
CA ILE A 439 -1.90 -12.01 7.15
C ILE A 439 -3.00 -12.27 8.18
N TYR A 440 -3.98 -11.38 8.31
CA TYR A 440 -5.14 -11.56 9.17
C TYR A 440 -5.93 -12.84 8.82
N PHE A 441 -6.13 -13.11 7.52
CA PHE A 441 -6.73 -14.37 7.08
C PHE A 441 -5.92 -15.59 7.56
N LEU A 442 -4.59 -15.55 7.47
CA LEU A 442 -3.70 -16.64 7.91
C LEU A 442 -3.69 -16.83 9.43
N GLN A 443 -3.85 -15.75 10.20
CA GLN A 443 -4.01 -15.80 11.66
C GLN A 443 -5.34 -16.45 12.09
N THR A 444 -6.38 -16.34 11.26
CA THR A 444 -7.73 -16.85 11.56
C THR A 444 -8.00 -18.25 11.00
N ARG A 445 -6.97 -18.98 10.57
CA ARG A 445 -7.11 -20.39 10.16
C ARG A 445 -7.21 -21.29 11.39
N ASP A 446 -7.76 -22.48 11.18
CA ASP A 446 -7.76 -23.54 12.19
C ASP A 446 -7.04 -24.78 11.63
N PRO A 447 -5.84 -25.12 12.14
CA PRO A 447 -5.03 -24.34 13.08
C PRO A 447 -4.43 -23.07 12.42
N PRO A 448 -3.98 -22.06 13.20
CA PRO A 448 -3.42 -20.82 12.65
C PRO A 448 -2.16 -21.06 11.81
N VAL A 449 -2.09 -20.40 10.65
CA VAL A 449 -0.88 -20.42 9.79
C VAL A 449 0.17 -19.42 10.29
N LEU A 450 -0.28 -18.27 10.82
CA LEU A 450 0.60 -17.26 11.42
C LEU A 450 0.16 -16.96 12.87
N PRO A 451 1.11 -16.65 13.77
CA PRO A 451 0.80 -16.19 15.11
C PRO A 451 0.20 -14.77 15.09
N THR A 452 -0.48 -14.40 16.18
CA THR A 452 -0.97 -13.04 16.38
C THR A 452 0.16 -12.09 16.75
N VAL A 453 0.02 -10.78 16.51
CA VAL A 453 1.10 -9.84 16.90
C VAL A 453 1.22 -9.75 18.42
N SER A 454 0.14 -9.93 19.17
CA SER A 454 0.19 -10.06 20.64
C SER A 454 1.07 -11.24 21.09
N GLN A 455 0.96 -12.40 20.45
CA GLN A 455 1.84 -13.55 20.71
C GLN A 455 3.30 -13.26 20.37
N LEU A 456 3.57 -12.53 19.29
CA LEU A 456 4.92 -12.10 18.93
C LEU A 456 5.50 -11.14 19.97
N THR A 457 4.74 -10.13 20.38
CA THR A 457 5.14 -9.18 21.43
C THR A 457 5.47 -9.88 22.74
N GLN A 458 4.66 -10.86 23.17
CA GLN A 458 4.93 -11.66 24.37
C GLN A 458 6.21 -12.50 24.29
N LYS A 459 6.65 -12.84 23.07
CA LYS A 459 7.87 -13.62 22.82
C LYS A 459 9.10 -12.76 22.54
N ALA A 460 8.97 -11.43 22.54
CA ALA A 460 10.10 -10.53 22.36
C ALA A 460 11.11 -10.72 23.50
N GLY A 461 12.38 -10.92 23.15
CA GLY A 461 13.46 -11.10 24.12
C GLY A 461 13.99 -9.78 24.68
N GLU A 462 14.94 -9.89 25.61
CA GLU A 462 15.73 -8.75 26.08
C GLU A 462 16.45 -8.07 24.89
N GLY A 463 16.44 -6.74 24.85
CA GLY A 463 17.01 -5.95 23.74
C GLY A 463 16.16 -5.86 22.47
N GLU A 464 14.98 -6.50 22.44
CA GLU A 464 14.01 -6.38 21.33
C GLU A 464 12.80 -5.50 21.68
N GLN A 465 12.74 -5.03 22.93
CA GLN A 465 11.73 -4.09 23.39
C GLN A 465 11.93 -2.75 22.69
N VAL A 466 10.89 -2.27 22.00
CA VAL A 466 10.95 -1.02 21.25
C VAL A 466 9.58 -0.36 21.19
N GLU A 467 9.54 0.90 21.60
CA GLU A 467 8.37 1.76 21.48
C GLU A 467 8.62 2.83 20.41
N VAL A 468 7.63 3.06 19.55
CA VAL A 468 7.70 4.09 18.50
C VAL A 468 6.38 4.85 18.48
N ASP A 469 6.44 6.17 18.60
CA ASP A 469 5.27 7.05 18.61
C ASP A 469 4.22 6.64 19.69
N GLY A 470 4.67 6.11 20.84
CA GLY A 470 3.80 5.60 21.91
C GLY A 470 3.22 4.20 21.67
N TRP A 471 3.64 3.51 20.61
CA TRP A 471 3.17 2.17 20.26
C TRP A 471 4.25 1.11 20.44
N ASP A 472 3.89 0.02 21.12
CA ASP A 472 4.76 -1.14 21.30
C ASP A 472 4.96 -1.91 19.98
N CYS A 473 6.18 -1.82 19.47
CA CYS A 473 6.65 -2.42 18.23
C CYS A 473 7.57 -3.62 18.47
N SER A 474 7.52 -4.21 19.68
CA SER A 474 8.38 -5.32 20.09
C SER A 474 7.91 -6.64 19.47
N PHE A 475 8.85 -7.34 18.83
CA PHE A 475 8.67 -8.70 18.31
C PHE A 475 10.04 -9.36 18.04
N PRO A 476 10.12 -10.71 18.01
CA PRO A 476 11.34 -11.44 17.68
C PRO A 476 11.95 -11.05 16.34
N ARG A 477 13.26 -10.79 16.32
CA ARG A 477 13.99 -10.50 15.07
C ARG A 477 14.22 -11.72 14.17
N ASP A 478 14.13 -12.92 14.73
CA ASP A 478 14.42 -14.18 14.04
C ASP A 478 13.27 -15.18 14.27
N ALA A 479 12.77 -15.75 13.17
CA ALA A 479 11.75 -16.78 13.16
C ALA A 479 12.20 -18.09 13.81
N SER A 480 13.51 -18.36 13.93
CA SER A 480 14.05 -19.59 14.53
C SER A 480 13.64 -19.84 15.97
N ARG A 481 13.27 -18.78 16.70
CA ARG A 481 12.79 -18.84 18.10
C ARG A 481 11.28 -19.08 18.22
N LEU A 482 10.59 -19.20 17.09
CA LEU A 482 9.15 -19.36 17.01
C LEU A 482 8.82 -20.74 16.45
N GLU A 483 7.86 -21.40 17.09
CA GLU A 483 7.41 -22.71 16.66
C GLU A 483 6.73 -22.62 15.28
N PRO A 484 7.06 -23.52 14.34
CA PRO A 484 6.39 -23.56 13.04
C PRO A 484 4.89 -23.86 13.19
N SER A 485 4.10 -23.40 12.21
CA SER A 485 2.66 -23.71 12.19
C SER A 485 2.40 -25.22 12.06
N THR A 486 1.40 -25.69 12.81
CA THR A 486 0.86 -27.05 12.68
C THR A 486 -0.09 -27.19 11.49
N ASN A 487 -0.51 -26.10 10.85
CA ASN A 487 -1.42 -26.10 9.71
C ASN A 487 -0.75 -26.75 8.49
N LYS A 488 -1.43 -27.74 7.89
CA LYS A 488 -0.94 -28.50 6.72
C LYS A 488 -1.70 -28.20 5.43
N GLU A 489 -2.56 -27.19 5.43
CA GLU A 489 -3.39 -26.87 4.26
C GLU A 489 -2.53 -26.40 3.07
N PRO A 490 -2.78 -26.90 1.86
CA PRO A 490 -2.00 -26.51 0.69
C PRO A 490 -2.37 -25.10 0.21
N LEU A 491 -1.47 -24.49 -0.55
CA LEU A 491 -1.64 -23.15 -1.13
C LEU A 491 -2.96 -22.96 -1.90
N SER A 492 -3.36 -23.98 -2.67
CA SER A 492 -4.59 -23.95 -3.46
C SER A 492 -5.85 -23.88 -2.58
N SER A 493 -5.86 -24.60 -1.46
CA SER A 493 -6.94 -24.58 -0.47
C SER A 493 -6.97 -23.25 0.27
N LEU A 494 -5.82 -22.75 0.74
CA LEU A 494 -5.73 -21.46 1.41
C LEU A 494 -6.16 -20.30 0.50
N LEU A 495 -5.81 -20.33 -0.79
CA LEU A 495 -6.26 -19.32 -1.76
C LEU A 495 -7.78 -19.36 -1.96
N ALA A 496 -8.36 -20.56 -2.11
CA ALA A 496 -9.81 -20.72 -2.23
C ALA A 496 -10.55 -20.25 -0.96
N GLN A 497 -10.02 -20.59 0.21
CA GLN A 497 -10.55 -20.16 1.49
C GLN A 497 -10.43 -18.66 1.71
N PHE A 498 -9.34 -18.02 1.28
CA PHE A 498 -9.19 -16.57 1.35
C PHE A 498 -10.35 -15.88 0.63
N PHE A 499 -10.62 -16.29 -0.61
CA PHE A 499 -11.75 -15.77 -1.37
C PHE A 499 -13.10 -16.07 -0.70
N SER A 500 -13.28 -17.28 -0.18
CA SER A 500 -14.51 -17.66 0.52
C SER A 500 -14.75 -16.81 1.77
N CYS A 501 -13.79 -16.77 2.69
CA CYS A 501 -13.88 -16.06 3.97
C CYS A 501 -14.12 -14.56 3.77
N VAL A 502 -13.29 -13.88 2.97
CA VAL A 502 -13.41 -12.43 2.74
C VAL A 502 -14.76 -12.10 2.09
N SER A 503 -15.32 -12.99 1.26
CA SER A 503 -16.64 -12.78 0.64
C SER A 503 -17.83 -12.89 1.60
N CYS A 504 -17.59 -13.42 2.80
CA CYS A 504 -18.60 -13.69 3.83
C CYS A 504 -18.42 -12.83 5.09
N TRP A 505 -17.26 -12.23 5.32
CA TRP A 505 -17.02 -11.38 6.49
C TRP A 505 -17.88 -10.11 6.49
N ASP A 506 -18.34 -9.71 7.67
CA ASP A 506 -18.91 -8.38 7.89
C ASP A 506 -17.80 -7.33 8.05
N LEU A 507 -17.39 -6.75 6.92
CA LEU A 507 -16.31 -5.75 6.85
C LEU A 507 -16.65 -4.41 7.53
N ARG A 508 -17.94 -4.09 7.66
CA ARG A 508 -18.40 -2.82 8.26
C ARG A 508 -18.57 -2.96 9.76
N GLY A 509 -19.22 -4.03 10.21
CA GLY A 509 -19.51 -4.28 11.61
C GLY A 509 -18.34 -4.87 12.40
N SER A 510 -17.23 -5.20 11.74
CA SER A 510 -16.02 -5.74 12.38
C SER A 510 -14.80 -4.86 12.13
N LEU A 511 -13.96 -4.69 13.15
CA LEU A 511 -12.57 -4.23 13.05
C LEU A 511 -11.66 -5.46 13.07
N LEU A 512 -11.01 -5.74 11.95
CA LEU A 512 -10.11 -6.87 11.82
C LEU A 512 -8.76 -6.53 12.49
N SER A 513 -8.49 -7.10 13.67
CA SER A 513 -7.28 -6.82 14.44
C SER A 513 -6.23 -7.89 14.19
N LEU A 514 -5.09 -7.50 13.61
CA LEU A 514 -3.92 -8.39 13.48
C LEU A 514 -3.22 -8.62 14.82
N ARG A 515 -3.39 -7.69 15.77
CA ARG A 515 -2.81 -7.80 17.11
C ARG A 515 -3.42 -8.95 17.88
N GLU A 516 -4.75 -9.01 17.89
CA GLU A 516 -5.48 -10.09 18.55
C GLU A 516 -5.71 -11.31 17.64
N GLY A 517 -5.54 -11.17 16.32
CA GLY A 517 -5.91 -12.19 15.35
C GLY A 517 -7.41 -12.45 15.29
N GLN A 518 -8.22 -11.43 15.59
CA GLN A 518 -9.67 -11.55 15.78
C GLN A 518 -10.45 -10.39 15.17
N ALA A 519 -11.74 -10.63 14.90
CA ALA A 519 -12.69 -9.61 14.47
C ALA A 519 -13.36 -8.97 15.69
N LEU A 520 -13.02 -7.72 15.97
CA LEU A 520 -13.60 -6.97 17.08
C LEU A 520 -14.93 -6.32 16.63
N PRO A 521 -16.04 -6.47 17.38
CA PRO A 521 -17.31 -5.87 17.00
C PRO A 521 -17.24 -4.35 17.10
N VAL A 522 -17.68 -3.67 16.04
CA VAL A 522 -17.75 -2.20 15.96
C VAL A 522 -18.98 -1.66 16.68
N ALA A 523 -20.07 -2.44 16.73
CA ALA A 523 -21.29 -2.06 17.43
C ALA A 523 -21.01 -1.80 18.92
N GLY A 524 -21.59 -0.73 19.47
CA GLY A 524 -21.39 -0.32 20.86
C GLY A 524 -20.18 0.60 21.11
N GLY A 525 -19.44 1.00 20.07
CA GLY A 525 -18.37 2.00 20.17
C GLY A 525 -17.08 1.50 20.82
N LEU A 526 -16.99 0.22 21.19
CA LEU A 526 -15.84 -0.37 21.90
C LEU A 526 -14.48 0.00 21.27
N PRO A 527 -14.24 -0.19 19.96
CA PRO A 527 -12.92 0.09 19.37
C PRO A 527 -12.60 1.59 19.28
N SER A 528 -13.61 2.42 18.95
CA SER A 528 -13.43 3.87 18.80
C SER A 528 -13.19 4.58 20.13
N ASN A 529 -13.68 4.01 21.23
CA ASN A 529 -13.46 4.54 22.59
C ASN A 529 -12.09 4.14 23.15
N LEU A 530 -11.53 3.01 22.70
CA LEU A 530 -10.22 2.51 23.13
C LEU A 530 -9.06 3.23 22.44
N TRP A 531 -9.21 3.57 21.16
CA TRP A 531 -8.15 4.19 20.37
C TRP A 531 -8.65 5.47 19.69
N GLU A 532 -8.39 6.60 20.34
CA GLU A 532 -8.71 7.91 19.79
C GLU A 532 -8.03 8.11 18.42
N GLY A 533 -8.79 8.63 17.45
CA GLY A 533 -8.30 8.82 16.07
C GLY A 533 -8.58 7.66 15.10
N LEU A 534 -9.08 6.52 15.58
CA LEU A 534 -9.44 5.39 14.71
C LEU A 534 -10.64 5.71 13.80
N ARG A 535 -10.37 5.84 12.51
CA ARG A 535 -11.40 6.11 11.49
C ARG A 535 -12.04 4.82 10.98
N LEU A 536 -13.27 4.58 11.43
CA LEU A 536 -14.08 3.48 10.93
C LEU A 536 -14.78 3.84 9.61
N GLY A 537 -15.04 2.83 8.80
CA GLY A 537 -15.59 2.99 7.46
C GLY A 537 -16.22 1.70 6.92
N PRO A 538 -16.37 1.60 5.59
CA PRO A 538 -16.94 0.43 4.93
C PRO A 538 -16.11 -0.86 5.07
N MET A 539 -14.82 -0.71 5.37
CA MET A 539 -13.90 -1.80 5.68
C MET A 539 -12.93 -1.32 6.76
N ASN A 540 -12.75 -2.13 7.81
CA ASN A 540 -11.92 -1.78 8.95
C ASN A 540 -10.84 -2.84 9.18
N LEU A 541 -9.59 -2.47 8.93
CA LEU A 541 -8.42 -3.33 9.12
C LEU A 541 -7.39 -2.54 9.93
N GLN A 542 -7.11 -3.02 11.15
CA GLN A 542 -6.23 -2.33 12.08
C GLN A 542 -4.76 -2.55 11.70
N ASP A 543 -3.93 -1.51 11.77
CA ASP A 543 -2.48 -1.66 11.73
C ASP A 543 -1.99 -2.49 12.95
N PRO A 544 -1.00 -3.37 12.81
CA PRO A 544 -0.54 -4.23 13.90
C PRO A 544 0.11 -3.47 15.07
N PHE A 545 0.65 -2.27 14.84
CA PHE A 545 1.33 -1.48 15.87
C PHE A 545 0.59 -0.19 16.19
N ASP A 546 0.31 0.65 15.19
CA ASP A 546 -0.47 1.89 15.38
C ASP A 546 -1.97 1.55 15.47
N LEU A 547 -2.45 1.20 16.65
CA LEU A 547 -3.82 0.71 16.83
C LEU A 547 -4.90 1.77 16.55
N SER A 548 -4.51 3.05 16.47
CA SER A 548 -5.36 4.16 16.01
C SER A 548 -5.50 4.21 14.49
N HIS A 549 -4.74 3.41 13.74
CA HIS A 549 -4.73 3.44 12.29
C HIS A 549 -5.54 2.30 11.67
N ASN A 550 -6.65 2.66 11.02
CA ASN A 550 -7.30 1.79 10.05
C ASN A 550 -6.62 1.94 8.68
N VAL A 551 -5.90 0.92 8.23
CA VAL A 551 -5.17 0.92 6.95
C VAL A 551 -6.10 0.89 5.73
N ALA A 552 -7.38 0.57 5.95
CA ALA A 552 -8.45 0.56 4.95
C ALA A 552 -9.40 1.77 5.06
N ALA A 553 -9.08 2.80 5.85
CA ALA A 553 -9.96 3.96 6.07
C ALA A 553 -10.27 4.76 4.78
N ASN A 554 -9.44 4.66 3.74
CA ASN A 554 -9.66 5.29 2.44
C ASN A 554 -10.66 4.51 1.55
N VAL A 555 -10.96 3.26 1.91
CA VAL A 555 -11.77 2.35 1.11
C VAL A 555 -13.24 2.75 1.16
N THR A 556 -13.81 3.06 -0.01
CA THR A 556 -15.22 3.41 -0.13
C THR A 556 -16.12 2.17 -0.14
N SER A 557 -17.43 2.34 0.11
CA SER A 557 -18.39 1.23 0.08
C SER A 557 -18.45 0.52 -1.27
N ARG A 558 -18.22 1.26 -2.38
CA ARG A 558 -18.15 0.65 -3.73
C ARG A 558 -16.97 -0.30 -3.85
N VAL A 559 -15.81 0.07 -3.29
CA VAL A 559 -14.60 -0.76 -3.36
C VAL A 559 -14.70 -1.95 -2.42
N ALA A 560 -15.18 -1.77 -1.18
CA ALA A 560 -15.43 -2.88 -0.25
C ALA A 560 -16.43 -3.89 -0.82
N GLY A 561 -17.53 -3.42 -1.41
CA GLY A 561 -18.50 -4.29 -2.06
C GLY A 561 -17.95 -4.97 -3.33
N ARG A 562 -17.13 -4.25 -4.13
CA ARG A 562 -16.41 -4.87 -5.26
C ARG A 562 -15.45 -5.96 -4.80
N LEU A 563 -14.73 -5.74 -3.70
CA LEU A 563 -13.84 -6.75 -3.10
C LEU A 563 -14.63 -8.02 -2.77
N GLN A 564 -15.73 -7.92 -2.01
CA GLN A 564 -16.55 -9.08 -1.63
C GLN A 564 -17.15 -9.78 -2.85
N ASN A 565 -17.65 -9.04 -3.84
CA ASN A 565 -18.20 -9.59 -5.08
C ASN A 565 -17.13 -10.34 -5.90
N CYS A 566 -15.94 -9.73 -6.06
CA CYS A 566 -14.82 -10.37 -6.74
C CYS A 566 -14.32 -11.61 -5.99
N CYS A 567 -14.23 -11.55 -4.66
CA CYS A 567 -13.89 -12.70 -3.82
C CYS A 567 -14.93 -13.82 -3.99
N ARG A 568 -16.23 -13.50 -3.98
CA ARG A 568 -17.29 -14.50 -4.21
C ARG A 568 -17.17 -15.18 -5.57
N ALA A 569 -16.94 -14.39 -6.62
CA ALA A 569 -16.74 -14.93 -7.96
C ALA A 569 -15.46 -15.80 -8.05
N ALA A 570 -14.38 -15.39 -7.41
CA ALA A 570 -13.14 -16.16 -7.35
C ALA A 570 -13.31 -17.46 -6.55
N ALA A 571 -14.01 -17.43 -5.41
CA ALA A 571 -14.33 -18.62 -4.62
C ALA A 571 -15.19 -19.62 -5.43
N ASN A 572 -16.16 -19.12 -6.22
CA ASN A 572 -16.93 -19.96 -7.13
C ASN A 572 -16.04 -20.62 -8.19
N TYR A 573 -15.10 -19.87 -8.77
CA TYR A 573 -14.14 -20.40 -9.74
C TYR A 573 -13.19 -21.42 -9.10
N CYS A 574 -12.72 -21.21 -7.87
CA CYS A 574 -11.85 -22.15 -7.16
C CYS A 574 -12.53 -23.52 -6.88
N ARG A 575 -13.87 -23.57 -6.89
CA ARG A 575 -14.63 -24.82 -6.81
C ARG A 575 -14.77 -25.55 -8.15
N SER A 576 -14.36 -24.93 -9.26
CA SER A 576 -14.44 -25.52 -10.59
C SER A 576 -13.29 -26.47 -10.90
N LEU A 577 -13.54 -27.42 -11.81
CA LEU A 577 -12.51 -28.34 -12.30
C LEU A 577 -11.37 -27.62 -13.03
N GLN A 578 -11.65 -26.46 -13.65
CA GLN A 578 -10.66 -25.66 -14.36
C GLN A 578 -9.62 -25.05 -13.41
N TYR A 579 -9.98 -24.77 -12.17
CA TYR A 579 -9.03 -24.34 -11.15
C TYR A 579 -8.22 -25.52 -10.63
N GLN A 580 -8.90 -26.63 -10.28
CA GLN A 580 -8.28 -27.73 -9.54
C GLN A 580 -7.39 -28.63 -10.38
N ARG A 581 -7.67 -28.77 -11.69
CA ARG A 581 -6.96 -29.70 -12.56
C ARG A 581 -6.21 -29.00 -13.69
N ARG A 582 -4.99 -29.48 -13.93
CA ARG A 582 -4.17 -29.03 -15.06
C ARG A 582 -4.84 -29.32 -16.39
N SER A 583 -4.72 -28.37 -17.31
CA SER A 583 -5.18 -28.52 -18.69
C SER A 583 -4.20 -29.37 -19.52
N SER A 584 -4.71 -30.40 -20.20
CA SER A 584 -3.93 -31.27 -21.08
C SER A 584 -3.72 -30.71 -22.50
N ARG A 585 -4.40 -29.62 -22.87
CA ARG A 585 -4.45 -29.09 -24.25
C ARG A 585 -4.12 -27.60 -24.35
N GLY A 586 -3.29 -27.09 -23.44
CA GLY A 586 -2.84 -25.69 -23.46
C GLY A 586 -3.90 -24.64 -23.14
N ARG A 587 -5.11 -25.03 -22.69
CA ARG A 587 -6.13 -24.09 -22.19
C ARG A 587 -5.71 -23.46 -20.86
N ASP A 588 -6.15 -22.23 -20.61
CA ASP A 588 -5.98 -21.55 -19.33
C ASP A 588 -6.63 -22.35 -18.17
N TRP A 589 -5.89 -22.51 -17.08
CA TRP A 589 -6.29 -23.28 -15.90
C TRP A 589 -5.64 -22.72 -14.63
N GLY A 590 -6.12 -23.14 -13.46
CA GLY A 590 -5.53 -22.76 -12.18
C GLY A 590 -5.55 -21.24 -11.96
N LEU A 591 -4.38 -20.63 -11.76
CA LEU A 591 -4.21 -19.20 -11.51
C LEU A 591 -4.57 -18.30 -12.71
N LEU A 592 -4.46 -18.78 -13.95
CA LEU A 592 -4.52 -17.91 -15.14
C LEU A 592 -5.82 -17.07 -15.19
N PRO A 593 -7.03 -17.65 -15.07
CA PRO A 593 -8.27 -16.86 -15.05
C PRO A 593 -8.40 -15.90 -13.85
N LEU A 594 -7.63 -16.11 -12.77
CA LEU A 594 -7.60 -15.21 -11.62
C LEU A 594 -6.73 -13.98 -11.89
N VAL A 595 -5.55 -14.18 -12.48
CA VAL A 595 -4.55 -13.11 -12.67
C VAL A 595 -4.67 -12.37 -14.00
N GLN A 596 -5.42 -12.92 -14.97
CA GLN A 596 -5.74 -12.20 -16.20
C GLN A 596 -6.61 -10.96 -15.93
N PRO A 597 -6.41 -9.88 -16.70
CA PRO A 597 -7.18 -8.66 -16.54
C PRO A 597 -8.67 -8.92 -16.81
N SER A 598 -9.54 -8.34 -15.97
CA SER A 598 -10.98 -8.47 -16.15
C SER A 598 -11.49 -7.63 -17.32
N SER A 599 -12.51 -8.13 -18.01
CA SER A 599 -13.23 -7.34 -19.01
C SER A 599 -13.93 -6.14 -18.35
N PRO A 600 -14.19 -5.04 -19.10
CA PRO A 600 -14.92 -3.89 -18.57
C PRO A 600 -16.29 -4.26 -17.97
N SER A 601 -17.02 -5.17 -18.62
CA SER A 601 -18.32 -5.67 -18.13
C SER A 601 -18.18 -6.40 -16.80
N SER A 602 -17.16 -7.25 -16.64
CA SER A 602 -16.90 -7.94 -15.37
C SER A 602 -16.53 -6.95 -14.24
N LEU A 603 -15.69 -5.96 -14.52
CA LEU A 603 -15.33 -4.92 -13.54
C LEU A 603 -16.52 -4.06 -13.11
N LEU A 604 -17.36 -3.66 -14.07
CA LEU A 604 -18.58 -2.90 -13.78
C LEU A 604 -19.55 -3.73 -12.96
N SER A 605 -19.81 -4.97 -13.39
CA SER A 605 -20.76 -5.88 -12.71
C SER A 605 -20.34 -6.24 -11.28
N ALA A 606 -19.04 -6.32 -11.02
CA ALA A 606 -18.52 -6.51 -9.67
C ALA A 606 -18.72 -5.27 -8.79
N THR A 607 -18.85 -4.07 -9.37
CA THR A 607 -19.00 -2.82 -8.61
C THR A 607 -20.46 -2.57 -8.25
N PRO A 608 -20.84 -2.67 -6.97
CA PRO A 608 -22.23 -2.45 -6.59
C PRO A 608 -22.63 -0.97 -6.72
N ILE A 609 -23.92 -0.75 -6.95
CA ILE A 609 -24.59 0.54 -6.99
C ILE A 609 -25.11 0.86 -5.57
N PRO A 610 -24.65 1.94 -4.93
CA PRO A 610 -25.17 2.36 -3.62
C PRO A 610 -26.66 2.73 -3.72
N LEU A 611 -27.46 2.27 -2.78
CA LEU A 611 -28.88 2.60 -2.68
C LEU A 611 -29.11 3.60 -1.55
N PRO A 612 -30.17 4.44 -1.62
CA PRO A 612 -30.52 5.32 -0.50
C PRO A 612 -31.00 4.51 0.71
N PRO A 613 -30.80 5.03 1.94
CA PRO A 613 -31.22 4.34 3.15
C PRO A 613 -32.74 4.26 3.23
N ALA A 614 -33.26 3.03 3.38
CA ALA A 614 -34.67 2.73 3.58
C ALA A 614 -34.82 1.29 4.12
N PRO A 615 -35.97 0.95 4.74
CA PRO A 615 -36.28 -0.43 5.08
C PRO A 615 -36.16 -1.35 3.86
N PHE A 616 -35.52 -2.51 4.01
CA PHE A 616 -35.18 -3.37 2.87
C PHE A 616 -36.39 -3.79 2.04
N THR A 617 -37.53 -4.06 2.68
CA THR A 617 -38.79 -4.38 2.01
C THR A 617 -39.31 -3.23 1.15
N GLN A 618 -39.29 -2.00 1.65
CA GLN A 618 -39.68 -0.81 0.89
C GLN A 618 -38.70 -0.54 -0.26
N LEU A 619 -37.39 -0.69 0.00
CA LEU A 619 -36.34 -0.47 -0.99
C LEU A 619 -36.44 -1.45 -2.16
N THR A 620 -36.63 -2.74 -1.87
CA THR A 620 -36.76 -3.80 -2.88
C THR A 620 -38.05 -3.64 -3.69
N ALA A 621 -39.17 -3.27 -3.05
CA ALA A 621 -40.41 -2.95 -3.75
C ALA A 621 -40.26 -1.74 -4.70
N ALA A 622 -39.67 -0.64 -4.22
CA ALA A 622 -39.41 0.54 -5.04
C ALA A 622 -38.43 0.25 -6.19
N LEU A 623 -37.40 -0.57 -5.97
CA LEU A 623 -36.49 -1.03 -7.02
C LEU A 623 -37.22 -1.76 -8.14
N VAL A 624 -38.09 -2.71 -7.79
CA VAL A 624 -38.88 -3.47 -8.77
C VAL A 624 -39.82 -2.54 -9.53
N GLN A 625 -40.47 -1.58 -8.86
CA GLN A 625 -41.31 -0.57 -9.51
C GLN A 625 -40.52 0.27 -10.51
N VAL A 626 -39.34 0.77 -10.15
CA VAL A 626 -38.50 1.56 -11.05
C VAL A 626 -38.06 0.74 -12.26
N LEU A 627 -37.58 -0.48 -12.05
CA LEU A 627 -37.14 -1.35 -13.14
C LEU A 627 -38.32 -1.71 -14.07
N ARG A 628 -39.49 -2.02 -13.52
CA ARG A 628 -40.66 -2.44 -14.29
C ARG A 628 -41.35 -1.28 -14.99
N GLU A 629 -41.63 -0.20 -14.28
CA GLU A 629 -42.48 0.89 -14.79
C GLU A 629 -41.64 1.99 -15.44
N ALA A 630 -40.58 2.45 -14.76
CA ALA A 630 -39.76 3.55 -15.27
C ALA A 630 -38.89 3.12 -16.46
N LEU A 631 -38.37 1.89 -16.45
CA LEU A 631 -37.49 1.36 -17.50
C LEU A 631 -38.17 0.35 -18.41
N GLY A 632 -39.33 -0.18 -18.00
CA GLY A 632 -40.06 -1.15 -18.80
C GLY A 632 -39.36 -2.50 -18.92
N CYS A 633 -38.55 -2.88 -17.93
CA CYS A 633 -37.95 -4.20 -17.85
C CYS A 633 -39.05 -5.25 -17.68
N HIS A 634 -38.93 -6.38 -18.38
CA HIS A 634 -39.62 -7.60 -17.97
C HIS A 634 -38.84 -8.21 -16.81
N ILE A 635 -39.51 -8.48 -15.68
CA ILE A 635 -38.86 -8.91 -14.44
C ILE A 635 -39.46 -10.22 -13.96
N GLU A 636 -38.61 -11.22 -13.80
CA GLU A 636 -38.92 -12.50 -13.17
C GLU A 636 -38.24 -12.56 -11.79
N GLN A 637 -38.99 -12.98 -10.77
CA GLN A 637 -38.45 -13.14 -9.42
C GLN A 637 -37.62 -14.43 -9.35
N GLY A 638 -36.37 -14.32 -8.92
CA GLY A 638 -35.49 -15.49 -8.80
C GLY A 638 -35.90 -16.35 -7.61
N THR A 639 -36.86 -17.26 -7.77
CA THR A 639 -37.06 -18.36 -6.82
C THR A 639 -35.88 -19.32 -6.96
N LYS A 640 -35.14 -19.58 -5.86
CA LYS A 640 -34.25 -20.74 -5.79
C LYS A 640 -35.04 -21.96 -6.27
N ARG A 641 -34.57 -22.68 -7.30
CA ARG A 641 -35.17 -23.95 -7.70
C ARG A 641 -35.15 -24.88 -6.48
N LEU A 642 -36.33 -25.20 -5.96
CA LEU A 642 -36.51 -26.41 -5.17
C LEU A 642 -36.17 -27.58 -6.10
N ARG A 643 -35.23 -28.44 -5.71
CA ARG A 643 -35.11 -29.77 -6.32
C ARG A 643 -36.44 -30.48 -6.03
N SER A 644 -37.17 -30.85 -7.08
CA SER A 644 -38.32 -31.74 -6.95
C SER A 644 -37.78 -33.15 -6.73
N GLU A 645 -37.97 -33.70 -5.53
CA GLU A 645 -37.95 -35.14 -5.31
C GLU A 645 -39.36 -35.70 -5.54
N GLY A 646 -39.41 -36.88 -6.19
CA GLY A 646 -40.43 -37.90 -5.99
C GLY A 646 -41.69 -37.87 -6.86
N GLY A 647 -41.90 -38.93 -7.65
CA GLY A 647 -43.21 -39.27 -8.20
C GLY A 647 -43.19 -40.23 -9.38
N GLU A 648 -42.99 -41.52 -9.12
CA GLU A 648 -43.14 -42.64 -10.06
C GLU A 648 -44.59 -42.77 -10.58
N THR A 649 -44.77 -43.17 -11.85
CA THR A 649 -45.57 -44.32 -12.34
C THR A 649 -45.82 -44.23 -13.85
N GLY A 650 -45.69 -45.35 -14.57
CA GLY A 650 -46.35 -45.55 -15.87
C GLY A 650 -45.48 -45.94 -17.08
N GLU A 651 -45.10 -47.22 -17.12
CA GLU A 651 -45.11 -48.12 -18.29
C GLU A 651 -44.39 -47.75 -19.62
N SER A 652 -43.43 -48.61 -19.99
CA SER A 652 -42.82 -48.76 -21.32
C SER A 652 -43.85 -49.21 -22.39
N PRO A 653 -43.57 -49.05 -23.70
CA PRO A 653 -42.86 -50.14 -24.38
C PRO A 653 -41.87 -49.75 -25.51
N GLN A 654 -40.82 -50.57 -25.60
CA GLN A 654 -40.17 -51.14 -26.80
C GLN A 654 -39.57 -50.25 -27.90
N GLY A 655 -38.25 -50.40 -28.08
CA GLY A 655 -37.72 -51.00 -29.30
C GLY A 655 -36.78 -50.13 -30.17
N GLY A 656 -35.61 -50.69 -30.52
CA GLY A 656 -35.05 -50.49 -31.87
C GLY A 656 -33.75 -49.70 -32.02
N THR A 657 -32.63 -50.35 -31.71
CA THR A 657 -31.37 -50.41 -32.48
C THR A 657 -30.99 -49.28 -33.47
N SER A 658 -29.82 -48.68 -33.21
CA SER A 658 -28.97 -47.96 -34.16
C SER A 658 -28.67 -48.72 -35.46
N LYS A 659 -28.66 -48.01 -36.60
CA LYS A 659 -27.54 -47.99 -37.57
C LYS A 659 -27.75 -47.05 -38.78
N ARG A 660 -26.74 -46.18 -38.97
CA ARG A 660 -25.94 -45.98 -40.19
C ARG A 660 -26.36 -44.91 -41.23
N LEU A 661 -25.28 -44.31 -41.77
CA LEU A 661 -25.01 -43.72 -43.11
C LEU A 661 -24.79 -42.20 -43.04
N LYS A 662 -23.56 -41.67 -43.12
CA LYS A 662 -22.49 -41.73 -44.16
C LYS A 662 -22.88 -40.99 -45.43
N VAL A 663 -21.98 -40.13 -45.93
CA VAL A 663 -21.68 -39.71 -47.32
C VAL A 663 -20.90 -38.37 -47.21
N ASP A 664 -19.56 -38.43 -47.34
CA ASP A 664 -18.73 -38.05 -48.51
C ASP A 664 -18.45 -36.53 -48.58
N GLY A 665 -17.26 -36.03 -48.92
CA GLY A 665 -16.05 -36.66 -49.43
C GLY A 665 -15.32 -35.68 -50.37
N GLN A 666 -13.97 -35.69 -50.29
CA GLN A 666 -13.00 -35.32 -51.35
C GLN A 666 -12.77 -33.81 -51.64
N ARG A 667 -11.53 -33.27 -51.68
CA ARG A 667 -10.42 -33.63 -52.59
C ARG A 667 -9.09 -32.91 -52.24
N LYS A 668 -7.99 -33.68 -52.31
CA LYS A 668 -6.65 -33.46 -52.94
C LYS A 668 -5.75 -32.28 -52.50
N SER A 669 -4.57 -32.52 -51.89
CA SER A 669 -3.24 -32.98 -52.42
C SER A 669 -2.38 -31.80 -52.92
N CYS A 670 -1.04 -31.68 -52.84
CA CYS A 670 0.17 -32.47 -52.54
C CYS A 670 1.18 -31.50 -51.81
N ALA A 671 2.41 -31.77 -51.35
CA ALA A 671 3.44 -32.76 -51.67
C ALA A 671 4.57 -32.74 -50.60
N ALA A 672 5.30 -33.88 -50.53
CA ALA A 672 6.72 -34.08 -50.20
C ALA A 672 7.29 -33.69 -48.80
N GLY A 673 8.08 -34.49 -48.10
CA GLY A 673 8.63 -35.83 -48.37
C GLY A 673 9.73 -36.19 -47.33
N GLN A 674 9.88 -37.51 -47.10
CA GLN A 674 11.08 -38.26 -46.68
C GLN A 674 11.71 -38.01 -45.29
N GLU A 675 12.34 -38.97 -44.59
CA GLU A 675 12.33 -40.44 -44.46
C GLU A 675 13.45 -40.76 -43.40
N GLU A 676 13.55 -42.03 -42.98
CA GLU A 676 14.61 -42.68 -42.14
C GLU A 676 14.49 -42.49 -40.61
N GLN A 677 14.15 -43.51 -39.78
CA GLN A 677 14.63 -44.90 -39.54
C GLN A 677 16.05 -45.03 -38.95
N GLN A 678 16.13 -45.33 -37.64
CA GLN A 678 16.85 -46.45 -36.99
C GLN A 678 16.78 -46.22 -35.46
N GLY A 679 16.44 -47.15 -34.55
CA GLY A 679 16.28 -48.59 -34.61
C GLY A 679 17.33 -49.29 -33.73
N CYS A 680 16.85 -50.05 -32.72
CA CYS A 680 17.52 -51.06 -31.84
C CYS A 680 17.75 -50.64 -30.38
N ALA A 681 17.42 -51.44 -29.34
CA ALA A 681 16.64 -52.68 -29.17
C ALA A 681 16.47 -52.88 -27.64
N GLY A 682 15.26 -53.17 -27.12
CA GLY A 682 14.84 -54.49 -26.62
C GLY A 682 14.94 -54.57 -25.08
N ASP A 683 14.14 -55.29 -24.28
CA ASP A 683 12.93 -56.10 -24.46
C ASP A 683 12.38 -56.45 -23.04
N HIS A 684 11.15 -56.97 -22.98
CA HIS A 684 10.50 -57.79 -21.91
C HIS A 684 9.47 -57.20 -20.91
N SER A 685 8.21 -57.65 -21.16
CA SER A 685 7.17 -58.24 -20.27
C SER A 685 6.62 -57.45 -19.07
N GLU A 686 5.35 -57.02 -19.13
CA GLU A 686 4.13 -57.70 -18.57
C GLU A 686 4.06 -57.63 -17.03
N ASP A 687 3.17 -56.78 -16.49
CA ASP A 687 1.96 -57.22 -15.77
C ASP A 687 1.13 -56.03 -15.25
N GLY A 688 -0.18 -56.27 -15.13
CA GLY A 688 -1.22 -55.27 -14.92
C GLY A 688 -1.26 -54.61 -13.55
N VAL A 689 -2.02 -53.52 -13.47
CA VAL A 689 -2.62 -53.06 -12.21
C VAL A 689 -4.03 -52.57 -12.49
N GLU A 690 -4.90 -53.05 -11.61
CA GLU A 690 -6.35 -53.05 -11.62
C GLU A 690 -6.99 -51.65 -11.64
N GLU A 691 -8.09 -51.57 -12.37
CA GLU A 691 -9.09 -50.51 -12.26
C GLU A 691 -9.84 -50.69 -10.92
N MET A 692 -9.28 -50.12 -9.85
CA MET A 692 -9.96 -50.02 -8.56
C MET A 692 -10.95 -48.86 -8.59
N VAL A 693 -12.23 -49.21 -8.68
CA VAL A 693 -13.35 -48.39 -8.25
C VAL A 693 -13.20 -48.17 -6.75
N VAL A 694 -12.80 -46.96 -6.35
CA VAL A 694 -12.95 -46.52 -4.96
C VAL A 694 -14.16 -45.61 -4.91
N GLU A 695 -15.28 -46.17 -4.43
CA GLU A 695 -16.37 -45.41 -3.84
C GLU A 695 -15.79 -44.64 -2.65
N VAL A 696 -15.64 -43.32 -2.80
CA VAL A 696 -15.54 -42.43 -1.65
C VAL A 696 -16.92 -41.82 -1.45
N GLY A 697 -17.68 -42.46 -0.57
CA GLY A 697 -18.71 -41.78 0.19
C GLY A 697 -18.04 -40.76 1.09
N GLU A 698 -18.08 -39.50 0.71
CA GLU A 698 -17.81 -38.39 1.62
C GLU A 698 -19.14 -37.73 1.97
N SER A 699 -19.47 -37.87 3.25
CA SER A 699 -20.53 -37.15 3.93
C SER A 699 -20.47 -35.67 3.60
N VAL A 700 -21.61 -35.11 3.22
CA VAL A 700 -21.86 -33.67 3.25
C VAL A 700 -21.68 -33.20 4.70
N GLN A 701 -20.50 -32.70 5.04
CA GLN A 701 -20.34 -31.89 6.23
C GLN A 701 -20.81 -30.48 5.90
N ASP A 702 -22.03 -30.22 6.36
CA ASP A 702 -22.57 -28.89 6.54
C ASP A 702 -21.52 -28.05 7.30
N TRP A 703 -20.94 -27.04 6.65
CA TRP A 703 -20.06 -26.08 7.32
C TRP A 703 -20.93 -25.23 8.23
N ALA A 704 -21.21 -25.75 9.43
CA ALA A 704 -21.96 -25.07 10.46
C ALA A 704 -21.25 -23.75 10.80
N MET A 705 -21.87 -22.66 10.37
CA MET A 705 -21.59 -21.30 10.79
C MET A 705 -21.63 -21.22 12.32
N ARG A 706 -20.53 -20.82 12.94
CA ARG A 706 -20.61 -20.14 14.24
C ARG A 706 -20.68 -18.65 13.99
N SER A 707 -21.89 -18.11 14.12
CA SER A 707 -22.09 -16.70 14.47
C SER A 707 -21.38 -16.43 15.80
N PRO A 708 -20.63 -15.32 15.95
CA PRO A 708 -20.04 -14.99 17.25
C PRO A 708 -21.15 -14.50 18.19
N GLY A 709 -21.43 -15.28 19.23
CA GLY A 709 -22.33 -14.92 20.32
C GLY A 709 -21.54 -14.61 21.60
N GLN A 710 -21.73 -13.38 22.10
CA GLN A 710 -21.70 -12.87 23.49
C GLN A 710 -20.55 -13.21 24.48
N PRO A 711 -20.27 -12.29 25.44
CA PRO A 711 -18.94 -12.10 26.00
C PRO A 711 -18.64 -13.08 27.15
N ALA A 712 -17.41 -13.61 27.15
CA ALA A 712 -16.80 -14.11 28.39
C ALA A 712 -16.21 -12.92 29.15
N GLU A 713 -16.57 -12.79 30.43
CA GLU A 713 -16.06 -11.75 31.33
C GLU A 713 -14.53 -11.82 31.46
N LEU A 714 -13.88 -10.65 31.41
CA LEU A 714 -12.47 -10.46 31.73
C LEU A 714 -12.24 -10.62 33.25
N PRO A 715 -11.30 -11.47 33.71
CA PRO A 715 -10.90 -11.46 35.11
C PRO A 715 -10.00 -10.26 35.39
N ARG A 716 -10.41 -9.46 36.38
CA ARG A 716 -9.59 -8.41 37.01
C ARG A 716 -8.41 -9.05 37.75
N THR A 717 -7.23 -8.51 37.51
CA THR A 717 -6.01 -8.82 38.25
C THR A 717 -6.02 -8.17 39.64
N THR A 718 -5.96 -8.98 40.69
CA THR A 718 -5.38 -8.60 41.99
C THR A 718 -4.58 -9.79 42.51
N GLY A 719 -3.32 -9.55 42.85
CA GLY A 719 -2.32 -10.60 43.01
C GLY A 719 -2.12 -11.17 44.41
N LYS A 720 -1.05 -11.98 44.45
CA LYS A 720 -0.20 -12.45 45.57
C LYS A 720 -0.50 -13.82 46.20
N HIS A 721 0.49 -14.69 45.94
CA HIS A 721 1.26 -15.56 46.86
C HIS A 721 0.77 -16.96 47.28
N LEU A 722 1.65 -17.92 46.95
CA LEU A 722 2.14 -19.09 47.69
C LEU A 722 1.32 -20.40 47.70
N ALA A 723 1.99 -21.45 47.21
CA ALA A 723 1.69 -22.89 47.35
C ALA A 723 2.22 -23.43 48.71
N PRO A 724 2.29 -24.77 48.98
CA PRO A 724 1.68 -25.96 48.35
C PRO A 724 1.04 -26.94 49.39
N GLY A 725 0.48 -28.08 48.94
CA GLY A 725 0.36 -29.27 49.81
C GLY A 725 -0.72 -30.30 49.47
N GLU A 726 -0.27 -31.41 48.89
CA GLU A 726 -0.63 -32.83 49.17
C GLU A 726 -2.03 -33.43 48.87
N GLU A 727 -2.00 -34.40 47.95
CA GLU A 727 -2.52 -35.78 47.98
C GLU A 727 -3.83 -36.12 48.74
N VAL A 728 -4.71 -36.89 48.07
CA VAL A 728 -5.01 -38.30 48.40
C VAL A 728 -5.98 -38.92 47.38
N GLN A 729 -5.73 -40.21 47.12
CA GLN A 729 -6.32 -41.11 46.13
C GLN A 729 -7.67 -41.73 46.51
N THR A 730 -8.42 -42.09 45.46
CA THR A 730 -9.19 -43.34 45.23
C THR A 730 -10.41 -43.70 46.09
N VAL A 731 -11.51 -44.08 45.42
CA VAL A 731 -12.02 -45.48 45.24
C VAL A 731 -13.52 -45.43 44.85
N ALA A 732 -13.87 -46.07 43.74
CA ALA A 732 -15.25 -46.45 43.38
C ALA A 732 -15.63 -47.81 44.01
N PRO A 733 -16.91 -48.20 44.13
CA PRO A 733 -17.48 -49.02 43.05
C PRO A 733 -19.00 -48.87 42.81
N ALA A 734 -19.42 -49.57 41.76
CA ALA A 734 -20.71 -49.63 41.07
C ALA A 734 -21.91 -50.18 41.88
N GLU A 735 -23.14 -50.05 41.34
CA GLU A 735 -23.94 -51.19 40.84
C GLU A 735 -25.35 -50.80 40.32
N GLN A 736 -25.69 -51.38 39.16
CA GLN A 736 -26.99 -51.94 38.71
C GLN A 736 -28.22 -51.04 38.41
N GLY A 737 -28.70 -51.12 37.15
CA GLY A 737 -30.05 -50.71 36.69
C GLY A 737 -31.14 -51.75 37.02
N PRO A 738 -32.44 -51.53 36.70
CA PRO A 738 -32.92 -51.78 35.31
C PRO A 738 -34.24 -51.06 34.85
N LYS A 739 -34.51 -51.17 33.53
CA LYS A 739 -35.81 -51.32 32.81
C LYS A 739 -36.91 -50.23 32.88
N GLY A 740 -37.35 -49.79 31.69
CA GLY A 740 -38.60 -49.05 31.44
C GLY A 740 -39.83 -49.94 31.18
N PRO A 741 -41.00 -49.33 30.92
CA PRO A 741 -41.83 -49.73 29.77
C PRO A 741 -42.55 -48.55 29.04
N GLU A 742 -43.27 -48.92 27.98
CA GLU A 742 -43.73 -48.18 26.79
C GLU A 742 -45.01 -47.30 26.91
N ALA A 743 -45.06 -46.31 26.00
CA ALA A 743 -46.13 -45.85 25.08
C ALA A 743 -47.58 -45.50 25.50
N ALA A 744 -47.98 -44.28 25.09
CA ALA A 744 -49.25 -43.77 24.49
C ALA A 744 -49.53 -42.35 25.01
N GLY A 745 -49.95 -41.30 24.29
CA GLY A 745 -50.38 -41.04 22.92
C GLY A 745 -51.10 -39.66 22.94
N GLU A 746 -50.97 -38.90 21.83
CA GLU A 746 -51.80 -37.73 21.40
C GLU A 746 -51.62 -36.33 22.04
N GLY A 747 -51.46 -35.31 21.18
CA GLY A 747 -51.70 -33.90 21.52
C GLY A 747 -50.86 -32.86 20.78
N SER A 748 -51.09 -32.68 19.48
CA SER A 748 -50.52 -31.62 18.63
C SER A 748 -51.04 -30.22 18.99
N GLN A 749 -50.14 -29.26 19.24
CA GLN A 749 -50.30 -27.85 18.87
C GLN A 749 -48.94 -27.28 18.45
N GLY A 750 -48.80 -27.00 17.16
CA GLY A 750 -47.60 -26.41 16.57
C GLY A 750 -47.52 -24.92 16.83
N GLU A 751 -46.35 -24.45 17.27
CA GLU A 751 -45.94 -23.06 17.13
C GLU A 751 -45.07 -22.91 15.89
N ALA A 752 -45.49 -21.96 15.05
CA ALA A 752 -44.93 -21.65 13.75
C ALA A 752 -43.45 -21.26 13.83
N GLY A 753 -42.64 -21.92 13.02
CA GLY A 753 -41.27 -21.51 12.74
C GLY A 753 -41.25 -20.08 12.21
N LYS A 754 -40.53 -19.21 12.91
CA LYS A 754 -40.24 -17.84 12.50
C LYS A 754 -39.30 -17.91 11.29
N GLU A 755 -39.86 -17.80 10.08
CA GLU A 755 -39.09 -17.66 8.84
C GLU A 755 -38.11 -16.49 8.99
N VAL A 756 -36.81 -16.79 8.90
CA VAL A 756 -35.75 -15.77 8.80
C VAL A 756 -35.88 -15.11 7.43
N ALA A 757 -36.19 -13.82 7.41
CA ALA A 757 -36.32 -13.04 6.18
C ALA A 757 -35.03 -13.12 5.33
N PRO A 758 -35.13 -13.16 3.98
CA PRO A 758 -33.95 -13.28 3.13
C PRO A 758 -33.11 -11.99 3.16
N SER A 759 -31.85 -12.09 3.60
CA SER A 759 -30.86 -10.99 3.67
C SER A 759 -30.43 -10.42 2.30
N SER A 760 -30.95 -10.98 1.20
CA SER A 760 -30.75 -10.50 -0.17
C SER A 760 -31.93 -10.88 -1.06
N ALA A 761 -32.20 -10.05 -2.07
CA ALA A 761 -33.25 -10.26 -3.06
C ALA A 761 -32.65 -10.19 -4.47
N SER A 762 -33.13 -11.02 -5.41
CA SER A 762 -32.61 -11.03 -6.78
C SER A 762 -33.70 -11.19 -7.83
N TRP A 763 -33.51 -10.49 -8.96
CA TRP A 763 -34.45 -10.49 -10.07
C TRP A 763 -33.73 -10.62 -11.41
N ARG A 764 -34.30 -11.44 -12.30
CA ARG A 764 -33.88 -11.52 -13.70
C ARG A 764 -34.64 -10.47 -14.50
N CYS A 765 -33.91 -9.62 -15.21
CA CYS A 765 -34.45 -8.50 -15.96
C CYS A 765 -34.13 -8.67 -17.46
N ALA A 766 -35.11 -8.39 -18.31
CA ALA A 766 -34.96 -8.40 -19.77
C ALA A 766 -35.42 -7.07 -20.38
N LEU A 767 -34.63 -6.57 -21.34
CA LEU A 767 -34.89 -5.36 -22.11
C LEU A 767 -34.85 -5.67 -23.61
N TRP A 768 -35.77 -5.08 -24.36
CA TRP A 768 -35.84 -5.16 -25.84
C TRP A 768 -35.48 -3.84 -26.53
N HIS A 769 -35.32 -2.75 -25.76
CA HIS A 769 -35.09 -1.42 -26.29
C HIS A 769 -33.97 -0.71 -25.51
N ARG A 770 -33.28 0.23 -26.17
CA ARG A 770 -32.22 1.06 -25.57
C ARG A 770 -32.80 2.18 -24.68
N VAL A 771 -33.51 1.79 -23.62
CA VAL A 771 -34.24 2.70 -22.72
C VAL A 771 -33.34 3.64 -21.91
N TRP A 772 -32.04 3.35 -21.85
CA TRP A 772 -31.01 4.15 -21.19
C TRP A 772 -30.48 5.30 -22.07
N GLN A 773 -30.69 5.27 -23.39
CA GLN A 773 -30.20 6.28 -24.34
C GLN A 773 -31.35 7.17 -24.84
N GLY A 774 -31.05 8.42 -25.22
CA GLY A 774 -32.03 9.32 -25.84
C GLY A 774 -33.11 9.90 -24.92
N ARG A 775 -33.15 9.50 -23.63
CA ARG A 775 -34.15 9.95 -22.63
C ARG A 775 -34.29 11.47 -22.53
N ARG A 776 -33.19 12.23 -22.64
CA ARG A 776 -33.21 13.71 -22.60
C ARG A 776 -34.03 14.31 -23.74
N ARG A 777 -33.89 13.76 -24.96
CA ARG A 777 -34.61 14.23 -26.15
C ARG A 777 -36.09 13.87 -26.05
N ALA A 778 -36.40 12.64 -25.64
CA ALA A 778 -37.78 12.19 -25.40
C ALA A 778 -38.48 13.06 -24.34
N ARG A 779 -37.81 13.35 -23.21
CA ARG A 779 -38.35 14.22 -22.15
C ARG A 779 -38.63 15.64 -22.65
N ARG A 780 -37.73 16.24 -23.43
CA ARG A 780 -37.94 17.59 -23.99
C ARG A 780 -39.15 17.62 -24.93
N ARG A 781 -39.35 16.58 -25.75
CA ARG A 781 -40.52 16.46 -26.63
C ARG A 781 -41.82 16.34 -25.84
N LEU A 782 -41.86 15.47 -24.83
CA LEU A 782 -43.01 15.33 -23.94
C LEU A 782 -43.32 16.64 -23.22
N GLN A 783 -42.30 17.32 -22.67
CA GLN A 783 -42.48 18.62 -22.01
C GLN A 783 -42.97 19.71 -22.96
N GLN A 784 -42.57 19.68 -24.24
CA GLN A 784 -43.07 20.59 -25.25
C GLN A 784 -44.54 20.32 -25.57
N GLN A 785 -44.96 19.05 -25.62
CA GLN A 785 -46.37 18.65 -25.78
C GLN A 785 -47.21 18.98 -24.54
N THR A 786 -46.65 18.89 -23.33
CA THR A 786 -47.37 19.28 -22.09
C THR A 786 -47.44 20.80 -21.90
N LYS A 787 -46.52 21.59 -22.50
CA LYS A 787 -46.55 23.06 -22.40
C LYS A 787 -47.80 23.69 -23.05
N GLU A 788 -48.53 22.94 -23.87
CA GLU A 788 -49.80 23.34 -24.49
C GLU A 788 -51.03 22.99 -23.62
N GLY A 789 -50.86 22.27 -22.50
CA GLY A 789 -51.92 21.94 -21.53
C GLY A 789 -51.45 22.20 -20.10
N GLY A 790 -51.85 23.34 -19.53
CA GLY A 790 -51.33 23.86 -18.27
C GLY A 790 -51.43 22.92 -17.06
N GLY A 791 -50.42 23.02 -16.17
CA GLY A 791 -50.42 22.43 -14.84
C GLY A 791 -49.01 22.04 -14.37
N ALA A 792 -48.35 22.91 -13.62
CA ALA A 792 -47.11 22.59 -12.89
C ALA A 792 -47.43 22.48 -11.39
N GLY A 793 -47.75 21.26 -10.94
CA GLY A 793 -47.77 20.89 -9.53
C GLY A 793 -46.45 20.23 -9.14
N ALA A 794 -46.00 20.42 -7.90
CA ALA A 794 -44.86 19.70 -7.33
C ALA A 794 -45.20 18.21 -7.21
N GLY A 795 -44.71 17.40 -8.15
CA GLY A 795 -45.22 16.04 -8.32
C GLY A 795 -44.78 15.07 -7.24
N THR A 796 -45.75 14.28 -6.78
CA THR A 796 -45.57 13.11 -5.89
C THR A 796 -44.61 12.07 -6.50
N GLY A 797 -44.06 11.15 -5.70
CA GLY A 797 -43.22 10.06 -6.21
C GLY A 797 -43.89 9.24 -7.34
N ALA A 798 -45.20 9.06 -7.25
CA ALA A 798 -46.01 8.41 -8.28
C ALA A 798 -46.04 9.20 -9.61
N GLU A 799 -46.14 10.51 -9.56
CA GLU A 799 -46.09 11.37 -10.76
C GLU A 799 -44.71 11.34 -11.43
N TRP A 800 -43.65 11.29 -10.63
CA TRP A 800 -42.29 11.11 -11.15
C TRP A 800 -42.17 9.79 -11.90
N LEU A 801 -42.63 8.68 -11.30
CA LEU A 801 -42.60 7.35 -11.91
C LEU A 801 -43.40 7.31 -13.22
N ALA A 802 -44.62 7.85 -13.20
CA ALA A 802 -45.47 7.94 -14.38
C ALA A 802 -44.82 8.77 -15.50
N THR A 803 -44.13 9.86 -15.16
CA THR A 803 -43.39 10.69 -16.11
C THR A 803 -42.23 9.93 -16.75
N GLU A 804 -41.43 9.20 -15.96
CA GLU A 804 -40.34 8.38 -16.50
C GLU A 804 -40.84 7.21 -17.35
N ALA A 805 -41.98 6.60 -16.99
CA ALA A 805 -42.63 5.57 -17.78
C ALA A 805 -43.08 6.10 -19.15
N ARG A 806 -43.63 7.33 -19.20
CA ARG A 806 -43.96 8.01 -20.48
C ARG A 806 -42.71 8.25 -21.33
N VAL A 807 -41.60 8.70 -20.74
CA VAL A 807 -40.32 8.87 -21.44
C VAL A 807 -39.86 7.54 -22.05
N THR A 808 -39.98 6.44 -21.32
CA THR A 808 -39.63 5.11 -21.82
C THR A 808 -40.53 4.65 -22.95
N ARG A 809 -41.84 4.92 -22.88
CA ARG A 809 -42.79 4.58 -23.95
C ARG A 809 -42.48 5.33 -25.25
N GLU A 810 -42.17 6.62 -25.15
CA GLU A 810 -41.72 7.43 -26.30
C GLU A 810 -40.47 6.87 -26.98
N LEU A 811 -39.53 6.32 -26.20
CA LEU A 811 -38.31 5.70 -26.76
C LEU A 811 -38.57 4.38 -27.49
N ARG A 812 -39.70 3.71 -27.22
CA ARG A 812 -40.09 2.46 -27.91
C ARG A 812 -40.77 2.73 -29.26
N GLY A 813 -41.35 3.92 -29.44
CA GLY A 813 -42.13 4.30 -30.62
C GLY A 813 -43.55 3.68 -30.63
N PRO A 814 -44.41 4.13 -31.56
CA PRO A 814 -45.83 3.73 -31.63
C PRO A 814 -46.09 2.28 -32.08
N SER A 815 -45.07 1.54 -32.52
CA SER A 815 -45.18 0.15 -32.98
C SER A 815 -44.94 -0.90 -31.88
N GLY A 816 -44.97 -0.51 -30.60
CA GLY A 816 -44.59 -1.36 -29.46
C GLY A 816 -45.74 -2.02 -28.69
N THR A 817 -47.00 -1.84 -29.11
CA THR A 817 -48.17 -2.39 -28.37
C THR A 817 -48.54 -3.83 -28.74
N GLU A 818 -47.89 -4.44 -29.73
CA GLU A 818 -48.00 -5.87 -30.01
C GLU A 818 -46.60 -6.45 -30.29
N GLN A 819 -45.93 -7.02 -29.28
CA GLN A 819 -44.75 -7.86 -29.52
C GLN A 819 -45.13 -9.33 -29.28
N ARG A 820 -45.03 -10.09 -30.38
CA ARG A 820 -44.98 -11.55 -30.41
C ARG A 820 -44.03 -12.09 -29.33
N PRO A 821 -44.35 -13.24 -28.70
CA PRO A 821 -43.49 -13.88 -27.69
C PRO A 821 -42.14 -14.43 -28.23
N GLU A 822 -41.81 -14.22 -29.50
CA GLU A 822 -40.62 -14.77 -30.18
C GLU A 822 -39.47 -13.76 -30.40
N ALA A 823 -39.59 -12.50 -29.96
CA ALA A 823 -38.51 -11.53 -30.15
C ALA A 823 -37.37 -11.77 -29.14
N GLU A 824 -36.15 -12.02 -29.63
CA GLU A 824 -34.95 -12.11 -28.79
C GLU A 824 -34.73 -10.79 -28.01
N SER A 825 -34.44 -10.92 -26.71
CA SER A 825 -34.16 -9.78 -25.85
C SER A 825 -32.84 -9.11 -26.24
N LEU A 826 -32.85 -7.77 -26.31
CA LEU A 826 -31.66 -6.95 -26.59
C LEU A 826 -30.56 -7.12 -25.54
N LEU A 827 -30.95 -7.20 -24.27
CA LEU A 827 -30.05 -7.34 -23.13
C LEU A 827 -30.80 -7.98 -21.95
N THR A 828 -30.23 -9.01 -21.34
CA THR A 828 -30.72 -9.58 -20.08
C THR A 828 -29.65 -9.47 -18.99
N PHE A 829 -30.09 -9.21 -17.76
CA PHE A 829 -29.21 -9.01 -16.61
C PHE A 829 -29.89 -9.46 -15.30
N VAL A 830 -29.10 -9.77 -14.27
CA VAL A 830 -29.59 -10.00 -12.91
C VAL A 830 -29.34 -8.75 -12.08
N ALA A 831 -30.33 -8.35 -11.29
CA ALA A 831 -30.21 -7.31 -10.28
C ALA A 831 -30.36 -7.96 -8.89
N SER A 832 -29.34 -7.81 -8.04
CA SER A 832 -29.29 -8.44 -6.70
C SER A 832 -29.08 -7.38 -5.62
N ALA A 833 -30.07 -7.18 -4.76
CA ALA A 833 -30.02 -6.24 -3.65
C ALA A 833 -29.54 -6.94 -2.36
N SER A 834 -28.68 -6.27 -1.59
CA SER A 834 -28.19 -6.73 -0.29
C SER A 834 -28.70 -5.82 0.83
N GLU A 835 -29.32 -6.41 1.85
CA GLU A 835 -29.82 -5.70 3.02
C GLU A 835 -28.68 -5.13 3.86
N ALA A 836 -27.70 -5.98 4.21
CA ALA A 836 -26.57 -5.62 5.08
C ALA A 836 -25.74 -4.44 4.53
N HIS A 837 -25.64 -4.32 3.20
CA HIS A 837 -24.80 -3.31 2.56
C HIS A 837 -25.61 -2.17 1.92
N GLN A 838 -26.95 -2.26 1.86
CA GLN A 838 -27.82 -1.33 1.12
C GLN A 838 -27.28 -1.01 -0.28
N THR A 839 -26.98 -2.07 -1.04
CA THR A 839 -26.44 -1.93 -2.40
C THR A 839 -27.15 -2.85 -3.39
N LEU A 840 -27.05 -2.50 -4.67
CA LEU A 840 -27.52 -3.30 -5.80
C LEU A 840 -26.34 -3.74 -6.68
N THR A 841 -26.17 -5.05 -6.86
CA THR A 841 -25.23 -5.62 -7.82
C THR A 841 -25.98 -5.96 -9.10
N VAL A 842 -25.46 -5.54 -10.25
CA VAL A 842 -26.08 -5.78 -11.56
C VAL A 842 -25.11 -6.57 -12.43
N THR A 843 -25.51 -7.76 -12.91
CA THR A 843 -24.64 -8.65 -13.71
C THR A 843 -25.27 -9.00 -15.06
N PRO A 844 -24.52 -8.96 -16.18
CA PRO A 844 -25.05 -9.33 -17.47
C PRO A 844 -25.31 -10.85 -17.55
N LEU A 845 -26.35 -11.24 -18.29
CA LEU A 845 -26.66 -12.64 -18.62
C LEU A 845 -26.50 -12.89 -20.12
N GLN A 846 -27.19 -12.10 -20.95
CA GLN A 846 -27.04 -12.13 -22.41
C GLN A 846 -26.86 -10.70 -22.90
N ASP A 847 -25.71 -10.42 -23.52
CA ASP A 847 -25.35 -9.12 -24.07
C ASP A 847 -24.70 -9.27 -25.46
N PRO A 848 -25.48 -9.65 -26.49
CA PRO A 848 -24.94 -9.96 -27.82
C PRO A 848 -24.26 -8.77 -28.50
N HIS A 849 -24.57 -7.55 -28.07
CA HIS A 849 -24.08 -6.31 -28.67
C HIS A 849 -23.11 -5.53 -27.77
N GLY A 850 -22.71 -6.05 -26.61
CA GLY A 850 -21.78 -5.38 -25.71
C GLY A 850 -22.34 -4.08 -25.10
N LEU A 851 -23.65 -3.98 -24.91
CA LEU A 851 -24.37 -2.79 -24.45
C LEU A 851 -24.47 -2.69 -22.92
N PHE A 852 -24.10 -3.73 -22.20
CA PHE A 852 -24.18 -3.78 -20.75
C PHE A 852 -23.45 -2.61 -20.04
N PRO A 853 -22.23 -2.18 -20.46
CA PRO A 853 -21.57 -1.04 -19.82
C PRO A 853 -22.41 0.24 -19.86
N ASP A 854 -23.07 0.53 -20.98
CA ASP A 854 -23.91 1.72 -21.13
C ASP A 854 -25.13 1.66 -20.20
N LEU A 855 -25.79 0.51 -20.15
CA LEU A 855 -26.89 0.27 -19.21
C LEU A 855 -26.41 0.45 -17.76
N HIS A 856 -25.28 -0.14 -17.41
CA HIS A 856 -24.76 -0.10 -16.04
C HIS A 856 -24.45 1.32 -15.58
N HIS A 857 -23.76 2.12 -16.40
CA HIS A 857 -23.50 3.54 -16.11
C HIS A 857 -24.80 4.35 -15.98
N PHE A 858 -25.79 4.07 -16.83
CA PHE A 858 -27.09 4.68 -16.70
C PHE A 858 -27.77 4.32 -15.37
N LEU A 859 -27.81 3.04 -15.00
CA LEU A 859 -28.41 2.57 -13.76
C LEU A 859 -27.72 3.14 -12.52
N GLN A 860 -26.39 3.31 -12.55
CA GLN A 860 -25.62 3.93 -11.47
C GLN A 860 -26.08 5.36 -11.14
N VAL A 861 -26.52 6.11 -12.13
CA VAL A 861 -27.02 7.49 -11.95
C VAL A 861 -28.52 7.50 -11.71
N PHE A 862 -29.26 6.71 -12.49
CA PHE A 862 -30.72 6.73 -12.52
C PHE A 862 -31.34 6.12 -11.27
N LEU A 863 -30.91 4.93 -10.82
CA LEU A 863 -31.56 4.21 -9.72
C LEU A 863 -31.48 4.96 -8.38
N PRO A 864 -30.33 5.50 -7.94
CA PRO A 864 -30.27 6.22 -6.67
C PRO A 864 -31.10 7.52 -6.70
N GLN A 865 -31.27 8.14 -7.86
CA GLN A 865 -32.16 9.30 -8.01
C GLN A 865 -33.63 8.88 -7.98
N ALA A 866 -34.00 7.83 -8.72
CA ALA A 866 -35.35 7.28 -8.78
C ALA A 866 -35.87 6.90 -7.40
N LEU A 867 -35.07 6.13 -6.66
CA LEU A 867 -35.41 5.68 -5.31
C LEU A 867 -35.54 6.86 -4.33
N ARG A 868 -34.71 7.89 -4.45
CA ARG A 868 -34.86 9.13 -3.64
C ARG A 868 -36.13 9.91 -3.96
N HIS A 869 -36.73 9.76 -5.14
CA HIS A 869 -38.03 10.37 -5.45
C HIS A 869 -39.20 9.52 -4.94
N LEU A 870 -39.05 8.20 -4.88
CA LEU A 870 -40.10 7.28 -4.45
C LEU A 870 -40.16 7.04 -2.94
N LEU A 871 -39.02 7.17 -2.25
CA LEU A 871 -38.89 6.92 -0.81
C LEU A 871 -38.94 8.21 0.03
N LYS A 872 -39.20 9.36 -0.61
CA LYS A 872 -39.60 10.61 0.04
C LYS A 872 -41.12 10.61 0.19
#